data_AF-A0A2N1U868-F1
#
_entry.id   AF-A0A2N1U868-F1
#
_cell.length_a   1.000
_cell.length_b   1.000
_cell.length_c   1.000
_cell.angle_alpha   90.00
_cell.angle_beta   90.00
_cell.angle_gamma   90.00
#
_symmetry.space_group_name_H-M   'P 1'
#
loop_
_entity.id
_entity.type
_entity.pdbx_description
1 polymer ?
#
loop_
_entity_poly.entity_id
_entity_poly.type
_entity_poly.pdbx_seq_one_letter_code
_entity_poly.pdbx_strand_id
1 'polypeptide(L)'
;MLRKNLFLLLCFLISLLPYVCSAVTSKIVRHLTFDDFSAGKTDNTVISSRGTISLAARTQTIADDFDDVWTINSIACKNDGTVYIGTSPDGKIFEYRNGKTACIYPPQQQKKDGPARTHLTNEHVFRLALDSKNNLIAGISGDKCRLIRYDGKKFETVFEPEPNQASYIFAVTPDKAGNIFLGTGPKGQIWKLDSNARNPQLVYTCQDKNVLCLAFADDGSLCAGTDTRGLVYKINLEMKTASILYDSDENEITDLLFDDSGNLYAAATSYQSIKAQLKGTPEFKKPFALGKPEDEQEQEESTAPAETKGDSLEIANAPQDTKPTDIPLPPEIERKRSVGSASRIYKIDKDGFITEIFSETAAFFAMHLQNGNILLGTGNKAQMFRINPKTEIEAMIYEDKKASQITDIKKFGNDVIFSTANPAKLITLKSAFAETGFYESALIDAGQPANWGKLQIEADVPADTKIMLSARSGNVSDANDPTFSSWTEPVKITQPVDLTVPLGRFCQYKLILAGTDTAAPEIRQVAAAYVIPNLAPKVTQITIAKADKNAGSSLRQICFIAIDENDDRLIYQIDFRKKGRSGWIKLVDELDKPTFEWDSKTVEDGIYEIRAAASDELSNNQSTKLTGSRISEQAVIDNTAPAIESHQLDISGSSATLTIKAIDEFSIIDSFSYTINSNEKWISVLPDDNVFDTKTENFTIKAEKLEPGRHVLAVRISDAEANTMYKTFEIDIKK
;
A
#
# COMPACT_ATOMS: atom_id res chain seq x y z
N MET A 1 77.69 -21.32 45.80
CA MET A 1 77.75 -19.84 45.78
C MET A 1 76.99 -19.34 44.55
N LEU A 2 76.31 -18.19 44.65
CA LEU A 2 75.99 -17.14 43.64
C LEU A 2 75.90 -17.55 42.12
N ARG A 3 75.00 -17.02 41.27
CA ARG A 3 73.90 -16.03 41.37
C ARG A 3 73.10 -15.99 40.03
N LYS A 4 71.78 -15.79 40.11
CA LYS A 4 70.90 -14.96 39.22
C LYS A 4 70.71 -15.26 37.70
N ASN A 5 69.41 -15.15 37.31
CA ASN A 5 68.85 -14.73 36.00
C ASN A 5 69.02 -15.72 34.82
N LEU A 6 68.14 -15.86 33.82
CA LEU A 6 66.78 -15.37 33.49
C LEU A 6 66.17 -16.45 32.50
N PHE A 7 64.94 -16.45 31.96
CA PHE A 7 63.77 -15.55 31.86
C PHE A 7 62.49 -16.45 31.79
N LEU A 8 61.27 -15.94 31.98
CA LEU A 8 60.01 -16.71 31.83
C LEU A 8 59.37 -16.51 30.44
N LEU A 9 59.00 -17.58 29.73
CA LEU A 9 58.22 -17.49 28.49
C LEU A 9 56.72 -17.46 28.83
N LEU A 10 56.06 -16.30 28.63
CA LEU A 10 54.62 -16.16 28.84
C LEU A 10 53.88 -16.04 27.50
N CYS A 11 53.11 -17.06 27.13
CA CYS A 11 52.24 -17.02 25.96
C CYS A 11 51.06 -16.08 26.24
N PHE A 12 50.95 -14.99 25.49
CA PHE A 12 49.79 -14.10 25.54
C PHE A 12 48.67 -14.68 24.67
N LEU A 13 47.64 -15.24 25.31
CA LEU A 13 46.42 -15.69 24.64
C LEU A 13 45.56 -14.43 24.37
N ILE A 14 45.35 -14.09 23.11
CA ILE A 14 44.49 -12.95 22.74
C ILE A 14 43.02 -13.39 22.87
N SER A 15 42.40 -13.07 24.00
CA SER A 15 40.96 -13.18 24.18
C SER A 15 40.25 -12.04 23.45
N LEU A 16 39.61 -12.35 22.33
CA LEU A 16 38.61 -11.47 21.71
C LEU A 16 37.39 -11.39 22.63
N LEU A 17 37.38 -10.39 23.50
CA LEU A 17 36.19 -9.96 24.23
C LEU A 17 35.21 -9.32 23.23
N PRO A 18 33.92 -9.67 23.25
CA PRO A 18 32.92 -8.94 22.48
C PRO A 18 32.83 -7.51 23.02
N TYR A 19 32.95 -6.52 22.13
CA TYR A 19 32.68 -5.12 22.48
C TYR A 19 31.20 -4.98 22.83
N VAL A 20 30.93 -4.76 24.13
CA VAL A 20 29.60 -4.37 24.60
C VAL A 20 29.40 -2.89 24.27
N CYS A 21 29.02 -2.58 23.02
CA CYS A 21 28.50 -1.26 22.68
C CYS A 21 27.25 -1.01 23.54
N SER A 22 27.38 -0.11 24.51
CA SER A 22 26.25 0.29 25.33
C SER A 22 25.29 1.13 24.50
N ALA A 23 24.01 0.82 24.60
CA ALA A 23 22.98 1.22 23.64
C ALA A 23 22.17 2.44 24.12
N VAL A 24 21.59 3.20 23.19
CA VAL A 24 20.84 4.45 23.49
C VAL A 24 19.47 4.46 22.81
N THR A 25 18.49 5.06 23.52
CA THR A 25 17.06 5.23 23.18
C THR A 25 16.44 4.15 22.26
N SER A 26 15.78 3.15 22.87
CA SER A 26 15.02 2.13 22.14
C SER A 26 13.89 2.73 21.29
N LYS A 27 13.94 2.51 19.98
CA LYS A 27 12.81 2.72 19.06
C LYS A 27 11.87 1.51 19.18
N ILE A 28 10.55 1.73 19.11
CA ILE A 28 9.53 0.67 19.20
C ILE A 28 8.62 0.78 17.98
N VAL A 29 8.62 -0.25 17.13
CA VAL A 29 7.66 -0.40 16.04
C VAL A 29 6.43 -1.10 16.57
N ARG A 30 5.25 -0.59 16.22
CA ARG A 30 3.95 -1.11 16.67
C ARG A 30 3.09 -1.40 15.46
N HIS A 31 2.64 -2.65 15.33
CA HIS A 31 1.63 -3.07 14.38
C HIS A 31 0.30 -3.25 15.12
N LEU A 32 -0.75 -2.60 14.66
CA LEU A 32 -2.06 -2.52 15.33
C LEU A 32 -3.25 -2.31 14.37
N THR A 33 -3.00 -1.97 13.10
CA THR A 33 -4.02 -1.74 12.07
C THR A 33 -4.06 -2.90 11.08
N PHE A 34 -5.09 -2.93 10.22
CA PHE A 34 -5.13 -3.88 9.10
C PHE A 34 -3.90 -3.72 8.19
N ASP A 35 -3.52 -2.48 7.86
CA ASP A 35 -2.41 -2.17 6.94
C ASP A 35 -1.04 -2.63 7.49
N ASP A 36 -0.81 -2.50 8.80
CA ASP A 36 0.41 -3.00 9.44
C ASP A 36 0.56 -4.53 9.27
N PHE A 37 -0.56 -5.25 9.27
CA PHE A 37 -0.57 -6.71 9.23
C PHE A 37 -0.75 -7.29 7.81
N SER A 38 -1.47 -6.61 6.92
CA SER A 38 -1.87 -7.10 5.59
C SER A 38 -0.70 -7.31 4.63
N ALA A 39 0.43 -6.63 4.85
CA ALA A 39 1.70 -6.86 4.15
C ALA A 39 2.41 -8.16 4.56
N GLY A 40 1.94 -8.85 5.61
CA GLY A 40 2.44 -10.14 6.07
C GLY A 40 1.85 -11.35 5.32
N LYS A 41 2.36 -12.54 5.62
CA LYS A 41 1.85 -13.81 5.08
C LYS A 41 1.07 -14.57 6.15
N THR A 42 -0.09 -15.08 5.79
CA THR A 42 -0.94 -15.92 6.64
C THR A 42 -0.95 -17.38 6.18
N ASP A 43 -1.07 -18.30 7.13
CA ASP A 43 -1.42 -19.69 6.88
C ASP A 43 -2.30 -20.19 8.04
N ASN A 44 -3.54 -20.60 7.74
CA ASN A 44 -4.54 -20.95 8.75
C ASN A 44 -4.81 -19.85 9.81
N THR A 45 -4.49 -18.60 9.50
CA THR A 45 -4.80 -17.40 10.29
C THR A 45 -5.50 -16.35 9.43
N VAL A 46 -6.34 -15.53 10.05
CA VAL A 46 -7.09 -14.45 9.41
C VAL A 46 -6.75 -13.11 10.06
N ILE A 47 -6.72 -12.05 9.24
CA ILE A 47 -6.59 -10.65 9.66
C ILE A 47 -7.95 -9.98 9.45
N SER A 48 -8.50 -9.33 10.49
CA SER A 48 -9.73 -8.53 10.37
C SER A 48 -9.45 -7.08 9.95
N SER A 49 -10.45 -6.38 9.40
CA SER A 49 -10.40 -4.92 9.17
C SER A 49 -10.03 -4.06 10.40
N ARG A 50 -10.23 -4.59 11.62
CA ARG A 50 -9.79 -3.95 12.87
C ARG A 50 -8.31 -4.19 13.24
N GLY A 51 -7.51 -4.82 12.39
CA GLY A 51 -6.11 -5.14 12.69
C GLY A 51 -5.91 -6.27 13.70
N THR A 52 -6.86 -7.21 13.82
CA THR A 52 -6.72 -8.38 14.71
C THR A 52 -6.30 -9.63 13.94
N ILE A 53 -5.34 -10.40 14.47
CA ILE A 53 -4.91 -11.71 13.94
C ILE A 53 -5.53 -12.81 14.80
N SER A 54 -6.21 -13.77 14.18
CA SER A 54 -6.74 -14.97 14.85
C SER A 54 -6.59 -16.22 13.97
N LEU A 55 -6.89 -17.41 14.51
CA LEU A 55 -6.94 -18.63 13.69
C LEU A 55 -8.13 -18.58 12.71
N ALA A 56 -7.91 -19.06 11.49
CA ALA A 56 -8.97 -19.22 10.51
C ALA A 56 -9.89 -20.40 10.88
N ALA A 57 -11.10 -20.39 10.33
CA ALA A 57 -11.96 -21.57 10.34
C ALA A 57 -11.33 -22.69 9.50
N ARG A 58 -11.39 -23.93 9.98
CA ARG A 58 -10.75 -25.08 9.32
C ARG A 58 -11.43 -25.35 7.98
N THR A 59 -10.67 -25.51 6.92
CA THR A 59 -11.21 -25.91 5.61
C THR A 59 -10.81 -27.32 5.24
N GLN A 60 -11.68 -27.99 4.48
CA GLN A 60 -11.44 -29.35 3.99
C GLN A 60 -12.07 -29.50 2.60
N THR A 61 -11.23 -29.71 1.58
CA THR A 61 -11.67 -30.20 0.27
C THR A 61 -12.22 -31.62 0.43
N ILE A 62 -13.45 -31.84 -0.04
CA ILE A 62 -14.14 -33.14 0.06
C ILE A 62 -14.38 -33.80 -1.30
N ALA A 63 -14.26 -33.04 -2.39
CA ALA A 63 -14.13 -33.56 -3.75
C ALA A 63 -13.44 -32.52 -4.65
N ASP A 64 -12.47 -32.93 -5.45
CA ASP A 64 -11.78 -32.12 -6.47
C ASP A 64 -11.47 -32.89 -7.76
N ASP A 65 -11.80 -34.18 -7.80
CA ASP A 65 -11.66 -35.05 -8.98
C ASP A 65 -13.01 -35.16 -9.71
N PHE A 66 -13.15 -34.40 -10.80
CA PHE A 66 -14.37 -34.32 -11.62
C PHE A 66 -14.03 -34.42 -13.12
N ASP A 67 -14.37 -35.55 -13.75
CA ASP A 67 -14.10 -35.85 -15.17
C ASP A 67 -14.68 -34.77 -16.12
N ASP A 68 -13.78 -34.11 -16.87
CA ASP A 68 -14.04 -33.03 -17.83
C ASP A 68 -14.90 -31.86 -17.28
N VAL A 69 -14.74 -31.53 -15.99
CA VAL A 69 -15.41 -30.39 -15.36
C VAL A 69 -14.42 -29.27 -15.05
N TRP A 70 -14.76 -28.04 -15.42
CA TRP A 70 -13.95 -26.84 -15.12
C TRP A 70 -14.53 -26.05 -13.95
N THR A 71 -15.86 -26.05 -13.85
CA THR A 71 -16.61 -25.24 -12.89
C THR A 71 -17.75 -26.06 -12.29
N ILE A 72 -17.92 -25.96 -10.97
CA ILE A 72 -19.22 -26.20 -10.32
C ILE A 72 -19.90 -24.84 -10.25
N ASN A 73 -21.09 -24.67 -10.85
CA ASN A 73 -21.78 -23.36 -10.80
C ASN A 73 -22.74 -23.28 -9.60
N SER A 74 -23.32 -24.40 -9.18
CA SER A 74 -24.26 -24.41 -8.06
C SER A 74 -24.30 -25.74 -7.32
N ILE A 75 -24.62 -25.68 -6.02
CA ILE A 75 -24.73 -26.83 -5.13
C ILE A 75 -26.06 -26.80 -4.36
N ALA A 76 -26.67 -27.97 -4.16
CA ALA A 76 -27.89 -28.13 -3.38
C ALA A 76 -27.71 -29.23 -2.32
N CYS A 77 -27.89 -28.86 -1.05
CA CYS A 77 -27.57 -29.72 0.11
C CYS A 77 -28.83 -30.26 0.79
N LYS A 78 -28.88 -31.57 1.01
CA LYS A 78 -29.91 -32.24 1.81
C LYS A 78 -29.49 -32.31 3.28
N ASN A 79 -30.50 -32.36 4.17
CA ASN A 79 -30.29 -32.52 5.61
C ASN A 79 -29.64 -33.86 6.01
N ASP A 80 -29.60 -34.86 5.12
CA ASP A 80 -28.92 -36.14 5.34
C ASP A 80 -27.43 -36.14 4.95
N GLY A 81 -26.88 -34.97 4.58
CA GLY A 81 -25.48 -34.80 4.16
C GLY A 81 -25.23 -35.09 2.68
N THR A 82 -26.26 -35.42 1.89
CA THR A 82 -26.15 -35.55 0.43
C THR A 82 -26.02 -34.17 -0.22
N VAL A 83 -25.08 -34.01 -1.15
CA VAL A 83 -24.87 -32.76 -1.90
C VAL A 83 -25.01 -33.03 -3.39
N TYR A 84 -25.88 -32.30 -4.07
CA TYR A 84 -25.95 -32.26 -5.52
C TYR A 84 -25.09 -31.12 -6.05
N ILE A 85 -24.38 -31.39 -7.15
CA ILE A 85 -23.32 -30.55 -7.70
C ILE A 85 -23.62 -30.35 -9.17
N GLY A 86 -23.94 -29.12 -9.59
CA GLY A 86 -24.24 -28.76 -10.97
C GLY A 86 -23.03 -28.12 -11.64
N THR A 87 -22.62 -28.66 -12.80
CA THR A 87 -21.32 -28.32 -13.39
C THR A 87 -21.39 -27.72 -14.79
N SER A 88 -20.25 -27.18 -15.22
CA SER A 88 -19.94 -26.77 -16.59
C SER A 88 -18.50 -27.22 -16.97
N PRO A 89 -18.25 -27.59 -18.23
CA PRO A 89 -19.22 -27.81 -19.33
C PRO A 89 -20.03 -29.12 -19.14
N ASP A 90 -20.67 -29.61 -20.21
CA ASP A 90 -21.46 -30.86 -20.29
C ASP A 90 -22.72 -30.99 -19.45
N GLY A 91 -23.12 -29.95 -18.70
CA GLY A 91 -24.35 -29.95 -17.91
C GLY A 91 -24.47 -31.10 -16.91
N LYS A 92 -23.34 -31.69 -16.48
CA LYS A 92 -23.32 -32.85 -15.60
C LYS A 92 -23.88 -32.50 -14.22
N ILE A 93 -24.49 -33.48 -13.57
CA ILE A 93 -24.87 -33.39 -12.15
C ILE A 93 -24.23 -34.55 -11.42
N PHE A 94 -23.48 -34.25 -10.36
CA PHE A 94 -22.90 -35.23 -9.47
C PHE A 94 -23.67 -35.26 -8.14
N GLU A 95 -23.78 -36.43 -7.55
CA GLU A 95 -24.20 -36.63 -6.15
C GLU A 95 -22.94 -36.94 -5.33
N TYR A 96 -22.67 -36.12 -4.31
CA TYR A 96 -21.71 -36.43 -3.25
C TYR A 96 -22.46 -36.98 -2.03
N ARG A 97 -22.05 -38.16 -1.56
CA ARG A 97 -22.64 -38.82 -0.39
C ARG A 97 -21.63 -39.76 0.26
N ASN A 98 -21.52 -39.73 1.59
CA ASN A 98 -20.64 -40.61 2.37
C ASN A 98 -19.18 -40.67 1.87
N GLY A 99 -18.60 -39.51 1.52
CA GLY A 99 -17.22 -39.42 1.03
C GLY A 99 -17.00 -39.95 -0.39
N LYS A 100 -18.06 -40.12 -1.19
CA LYS A 100 -17.99 -40.54 -2.59
C LYS A 100 -18.77 -39.59 -3.47
N THR A 101 -18.22 -39.28 -4.64
CA THR A 101 -18.87 -38.49 -5.70
C THR A 101 -19.23 -39.42 -6.85
N ALA A 102 -20.44 -39.27 -7.41
CA ALA A 102 -20.89 -40.04 -8.56
C ALA A 102 -21.67 -39.16 -9.54
N CYS A 103 -21.36 -39.24 -10.83
CA CYS A 103 -22.13 -38.57 -11.89
C CYS A 103 -23.50 -39.26 -12.04
N ILE A 104 -24.59 -38.53 -11.75
CA ILE A 104 -25.98 -39.02 -11.85
C ILE A 104 -26.70 -38.46 -13.08
N TYR A 105 -26.25 -37.34 -13.64
CA TYR A 105 -26.76 -36.76 -14.88
C TYR A 105 -25.62 -36.40 -15.85
N PRO A 106 -25.74 -36.68 -17.17
CA PRO A 106 -26.84 -37.42 -17.79
C PRO A 106 -26.89 -38.89 -17.31
N PRO A 107 -28.07 -39.54 -17.31
CA PRO A 107 -28.18 -40.95 -16.91
C PRO A 107 -27.24 -41.80 -17.76
N GLN A 108 -26.49 -42.71 -17.13
CA GLN A 108 -25.53 -43.57 -17.83
C GLN A 108 -26.23 -44.38 -18.93
N GLN A 109 -26.08 -43.94 -20.18
CA GLN A 109 -26.41 -44.75 -21.34
C GLN A 109 -25.40 -45.90 -21.37
N GLN A 110 -25.85 -47.12 -21.69
CA GLN A 110 -24.94 -48.24 -21.95
C GLN A 110 -23.84 -47.77 -22.90
N LYS A 111 -22.57 -48.03 -22.56
CA LYS A 111 -21.43 -47.74 -23.44
C LYS A 111 -21.71 -48.37 -24.80
N LYS A 112 -22.06 -47.55 -25.79
CA LYS A 112 -21.99 -47.95 -27.18
C LYS A 112 -20.52 -48.02 -27.52
N ASP A 113 -20.05 -49.18 -27.97
CA ASP A 113 -18.69 -49.32 -28.49
C ASP A 113 -18.51 -48.35 -29.66
N GLY A 114 -17.68 -47.35 -29.42
CA GLY A 114 -17.45 -46.19 -30.26
C GLY A 114 -16.36 -45.34 -29.60
N PRO A 115 -15.72 -44.42 -30.32
CA PRO A 115 -14.70 -43.56 -29.74
C PRO A 115 -15.27 -42.79 -28.54
N ALA A 116 -14.45 -42.56 -27.52
CA ALA A 116 -14.79 -41.68 -26.42
C ALA A 116 -15.27 -40.33 -26.99
N ARG A 117 -16.28 -39.71 -26.37
CA ARG A 117 -16.85 -38.45 -26.87
C ARG A 117 -15.74 -37.39 -26.91
N THR A 118 -15.28 -37.03 -28.11
CA THR A 118 -14.19 -36.07 -28.35
C THR A 118 -14.63 -34.62 -28.29
N HIS A 119 -15.93 -34.36 -28.10
CA HIS A 119 -16.50 -33.01 -28.13
C HIS A 119 -17.28 -32.76 -26.84
N LEU A 120 -16.89 -31.69 -26.14
CA LEU A 120 -17.63 -31.12 -25.03
C LEU A 120 -18.94 -30.52 -25.55
N THR A 121 -20.01 -30.70 -24.79
CA THR A 121 -21.33 -30.13 -25.08
C THR A 121 -21.51 -28.80 -24.35
N ASN A 122 -22.12 -27.83 -25.03
CA ASN A 122 -22.44 -26.51 -24.49
C ASN A 122 -23.69 -26.54 -23.59
N GLU A 123 -23.74 -27.50 -22.66
CA GLU A 123 -24.74 -27.57 -21.60
C GLU A 123 -24.13 -27.13 -20.25
N HIS A 124 -24.92 -26.45 -19.44
CA HIS A 124 -24.51 -25.87 -18.16
C HIS A 124 -25.60 -26.05 -17.10
N VAL A 125 -25.21 -26.40 -15.87
CA VAL A 125 -26.13 -26.39 -14.72
C VAL A 125 -25.85 -25.15 -13.87
N PHE A 126 -26.46 -24.01 -14.22
CA PHE A 126 -26.24 -22.75 -13.51
C PHE A 126 -26.92 -22.68 -12.14
N ARG A 127 -28.06 -23.37 -11.95
CA ARG A 127 -28.72 -23.40 -10.64
C ARG A 127 -29.33 -24.75 -10.29
N LEU A 128 -29.07 -25.15 -9.04
CA LEU A 128 -29.72 -26.26 -8.37
C LEU A 128 -30.60 -25.74 -7.22
N ALA A 129 -31.70 -26.44 -6.96
CA ALA A 129 -32.56 -26.23 -5.80
C ALA A 129 -33.15 -27.56 -5.31
N LEU A 130 -33.70 -27.57 -4.10
CA LEU A 130 -34.55 -28.68 -3.62
C LEU A 130 -36.01 -28.24 -3.65
N ASP A 131 -36.92 -29.11 -4.09
CA ASP A 131 -38.37 -28.86 -3.94
C ASP A 131 -38.84 -29.11 -2.50
N SER A 132 -40.11 -28.80 -2.22
CA SER A 132 -40.74 -28.99 -0.91
C SER A 132 -40.78 -30.45 -0.40
N LYS A 133 -40.40 -31.42 -1.24
CA LYS A 133 -40.31 -32.86 -0.94
C LYS A 133 -38.85 -33.35 -0.88
N ASN A 134 -37.87 -32.44 -0.92
CA ASN A 134 -36.43 -32.71 -1.03
C ASN A 134 -36.01 -33.44 -2.32
N ASN A 135 -36.78 -33.35 -3.40
CA ASN A 135 -36.32 -33.75 -4.73
C ASN A 135 -35.38 -32.68 -5.28
N LEU A 136 -34.38 -33.08 -6.08
CA LEU A 136 -33.52 -32.12 -6.77
C LEU A 136 -34.28 -31.50 -7.95
N ILE A 137 -34.18 -30.18 -8.07
CA ILE A 137 -34.57 -29.41 -9.26
C ILE A 137 -33.28 -28.82 -9.85
N ALA A 138 -33.08 -29.00 -11.16
CA ALA A 138 -31.90 -28.50 -11.86
C ALA A 138 -32.30 -27.78 -13.16
N GLY A 139 -31.78 -26.57 -13.35
CA GLY A 139 -31.88 -25.85 -14.62
C GLY A 139 -30.74 -26.24 -15.55
N ILE A 140 -31.01 -27.07 -16.56
CA ILE A 140 -30.04 -27.36 -17.63
C ILE A 140 -30.19 -26.26 -18.68
N SER A 141 -29.10 -25.53 -18.90
CA SER A 141 -29.03 -24.38 -19.80
C SER A 141 -28.12 -24.70 -20.99
N GLY A 142 -28.29 -23.99 -22.10
CA GLY A 142 -27.64 -24.26 -23.40
C GLY A 142 -28.67 -24.31 -24.53
N ASP A 143 -28.35 -25.00 -25.62
CA ASP A 143 -29.21 -25.12 -26.82
C ASP A 143 -30.62 -25.66 -26.49
N LYS A 144 -30.71 -26.53 -25.48
CA LYS A 144 -31.97 -27.13 -24.98
C LYS A 144 -32.18 -26.80 -23.51
N CYS A 145 -32.47 -25.53 -23.26
CA CYS A 145 -32.91 -25.03 -21.96
C CYS A 145 -34.07 -25.87 -21.41
N ARG A 146 -33.94 -26.40 -20.19
CA ARG A 146 -34.94 -27.26 -19.56
C ARG A 146 -34.79 -27.31 -18.04
N LEU A 147 -35.89 -27.32 -17.32
CA LEU A 147 -35.92 -27.65 -15.89
C LEU A 147 -36.19 -29.15 -15.75
N ILE A 148 -35.30 -29.86 -15.05
CA ILE A 148 -35.48 -31.27 -14.72
C ILE A 148 -35.66 -31.47 -13.21
N ARG A 149 -36.51 -32.43 -12.84
CA ARG A 149 -36.66 -32.91 -11.45
C ARG A 149 -36.09 -34.32 -11.31
N TYR A 150 -35.44 -34.59 -10.20
CA TYR A 150 -34.95 -35.91 -9.81
C TYR A 150 -35.52 -36.36 -8.46
N ASP A 151 -36.32 -37.43 -8.49
CA ASP A 151 -37.04 -38.00 -7.36
C ASP A 151 -36.22 -39.02 -6.53
N GLY A 152 -34.90 -39.07 -6.75
CA GLY A 152 -34.02 -40.11 -6.19
C GLY A 152 -33.99 -41.42 -6.99
N LYS A 153 -34.75 -41.53 -8.10
CA LYS A 153 -34.78 -42.72 -8.97
C LYS A 153 -34.68 -42.38 -10.45
N LYS A 154 -35.37 -41.35 -10.91
CA LYS A 154 -35.43 -40.93 -12.32
C LYS A 154 -35.40 -39.41 -12.47
N PHE A 155 -34.90 -38.96 -13.61
CA PHE A 155 -35.04 -37.56 -14.04
C PHE A 155 -36.30 -37.42 -14.90
N GLU A 156 -37.04 -36.34 -14.72
CA GLU A 156 -38.17 -35.94 -15.57
C GLU A 156 -38.07 -34.45 -15.94
N THR A 157 -38.26 -34.10 -17.21
CA THR A 157 -38.41 -32.70 -17.63
C THR A 157 -39.75 -32.18 -17.13
N VAL A 158 -39.72 -31.08 -16.39
CA VAL A 158 -40.89 -30.44 -15.76
C VAL A 158 -41.22 -29.07 -16.36
N PHE A 159 -40.25 -28.45 -17.04
CA PHE A 159 -40.45 -27.26 -17.86
C PHE A 159 -39.43 -27.26 -19.00
N GLU A 160 -39.90 -26.91 -20.19
CA GLU A 160 -39.09 -26.65 -21.38
C GLU A 160 -39.74 -25.41 -22.03
N PRO A 161 -39.04 -24.27 -22.12
CA PRO A 161 -39.56 -23.06 -22.75
C PRO A 161 -39.67 -23.29 -24.28
N GLU A 162 -40.55 -22.54 -24.95
CA GLU A 162 -40.62 -22.62 -26.41
C GLU A 162 -39.29 -22.19 -27.06
N PRO A 163 -38.96 -22.68 -28.26
CA PRO A 163 -37.74 -22.29 -28.96
C PRO A 163 -37.54 -20.77 -28.99
N ASN A 164 -36.34 -20.32 -28.65
CA ASN A 164 -35.96 -18.91 -28.52
C ASN A 164 -36.70 -18.10 -27.43
N GLN A 165 -37.44 -18.71 -26.48
CA GLN A 165 -37.94 -17.99 -25.30
C GLN A 165 -36.86 -17.81 -24.23
N ALA A 166 -36.16 -18.89 -23.88
CA ALA A 166 -35.02 -18.85 -22.97
C ALA A 166 -33.98 -19.92 -23.33
N SER A 167 -32.70 -19.57 -23.20
CA SER A 167 -31.55 -20.48 -23.33
C SER A 167 -30.94 -20.82 -21.96
N TYR A 168 -31.24 -20.01 -20.94
CA TYR A 168 -30.60 -20.08 -19.63
C TYR A 168 -31.62 -20.00 -18.49
N ILE A 169 -31.39 -20.81 -17.45
CA ILE A 169 -32.09 -20.76 -16.16
C ILE A 169 -31.03 -20.40 -15.10
N PHE A 170 -30.97 -19.14 -14.71
CA PHE A 170 -29.98 -18.63 -13.74
C PHE A 170 -30.48 -18.72 -12.29
N ALA A 171 -31.79 -18.55 -12.08
CA ALA A 171 -32.39 -18.65 -10.75
C ALA A 171 -33.46 -19.75 -10.71
N VAL A 172 -33.46 -20.50 -9.60
CA VAL A 172 -34.49 -21.48 -9.24
C VAL A 172 -34.72 -21.35 -7.74
N THR A 173 -35.88 -20.85 -7.34
CA THR A 173 -36.20 -20.58 -5.92
C THR A 173 -37.63 -21.06 -5.61
N PRO A 174 -37.82 -22.00 -4.66
CA PRO A 174 -39.15 -22.38 -4.19
C PRO A 174 -39.73 -21.33 -3.20
N ASP A 175 -41.05 -21.14 -3.20
CA ASP A 175 -41.75 -20.37 -2.17
C ASP A 175 -42.14 -21.22 -0.95
N LYS A 176 -42.66 -20.58 0.11
CA LYS A 176 -43.13 -21.27 1.34
C LYS A 176 -44.29 -22.25 1.10
N ALA A 177 -45.02 -22.14 0.00
CA ALA A 177 -46.07 -23.08 -0.42
C ALA A 177 -45.53 -24.21 -1.33
N GLY A 178 -44.23 -24.20 -1.63
CA GLY A 178 -43.53 -25.15 -2.47
C GLY A 178 -43.64 -24.90 -3.98
N ASN A 179 -44.26 -23.81 -4.43
CA ASN A 179 -44.26 -23.43 -5.85
C ASN A 179 -42.84 -23.06 -6.28
N ILE A 180 -42.45 -23.36 -7.51
CA ILE A 180 -41.09 -23.14 -8.00
C ILE A 180 -41.05 -21.92 -8.93
N PHE A 181 -40.18 -20.96 -8.63
CA PHE A 181 -39.97 -19.77 -9.45
C PHE A 181 -38.63 -19.85 -10.19
N LEU A 182 -38.64 -19.44 -11.46
CA LEU A 182 -37.49 -19.49 -12.35
C LEU A 182 -37.13 -18.08 -12.84
N GLY A 183 -35.85 -17.72 -12.75
CA GLY A 183 -35.27 -16.55 -13.43
C GLY A 183 -34.54 -17.02 -14.69
N THR A 184 -34.90 -16.46 -15.85
CA THR A 184 -34.45 -16.96 -17.14
C THR A 184 -33.93 -15.85 -18.05
N GLY A 185 -33.13 -16.24 -19.05
CA GLY A 185 -32.52 -15.35 -20.04
C GLY A 185 -32.45 -15.98 -21.44
N PRO A 186 -32.30 -15.18 -22.52
CA PRO A 186 -31.96 -13.75 -22.54
C PRO A 186 -33.18 -12.80 -22.70
N LYS A 187 -34.38 -13.23 -22.30
CA LYS A 187 -35.63 -12.43 -22.39
C LYS A 187 -36.18 -11.92 -21.05
N GLY A 188 -35.39 -11.96 -19.98
CA GLY A 188 -35.77 -11.38 -18.68
C GLY A 188 -36.99 -12.01 -18.01
N GLN A 189 -37.35 -13.24 -18.36
CA GLN A 189 -38.64 -13.84 -17.98
C GLN A 189 -38.59 -14.51 -16.60
N ILE A 190 -39.65 -14.30 -15.83
CA ILE A 190 -39.87 -14.93 -14.52
C ILE A 190 -41.09 -15.84 -14.59
N TRP A 191 -40.87 -17.13 -14.41
CA TRP A 191 -41.88 -18.17 -14.49
C TRP A 191 -42.22 -18.73 -13.11
N LYS A 192 -43.47 -19.14 -12.91
CA LYS A 192 -43.95 -19.89 -11.74
C LYS A 192 -44.48 -21.26 -12.19
N LEU A 193 -44.08 -22.31 -11.49
CA LEU A 193 -44.67 -23.64 -11.53
C LEU A 193 -45.32 -23.95 -10.18
N ASP A 194 -46.32 -24.83 -10.16
CA ASP A 194 -46.91 -25.33 -8.92
C ASP A 194 -45.95 -26.23 -8.11
N SER A 195 -46.37 -26.60 -6.89
CA SER A 195 -45.59 -27.45 -5.97
C SER A 195 -45.41 -28.91 -6.40
N ASN A 196 -45.95 -29.30 -7.55
CA ASN A 196 -45.65 -30.57 -8.22
C ASN A 196 -44.72 -30.39 -9.42
N ALA A 197 -44.17 -29.19 -9.64
CA ALA A 197 -43.41 -28.78 -10.80
C ALA A 197 -44.23 -28.94 -12.10
N ARG A 198 -45.43 -28.38 -12.11
CA ARG A 198 -46.35 -28.38 -13.27
C ARG A 198 -46.95 -26.99 -13.49
N ASN A 199 -47.77 -26.88 -14.53
CA ASN A 199 -48.55 -25.67 -14.85
C ASN A 199 -47.69 -24.39 -14.91
N PRO A 200 -46.66 -24.34 -15.79
CA PRO A 200 -45.80 -23.17 -15.90
C PRO A 200 -46.59 -21.94 -16.35
N GLN A 201 -46.41 -20.83 -15.64
CA GLN A 201 -47.05 -19.55 -15.92
C GLN A 201 -46.00 -18.44 -15.92
N LEU A 202 -46.00 -17.61 -16.96
CA LEU A 202 -45.24 -16.37 -16.97
C LEU A 202 -45.85 -15.41 -15.94
N VAL A 203 -45.05 -14.98 -14.97
CA VAL A 203 -45.43 -14.04 -13.90
C VAL A 203 -45.10 -12.62 -14.31
N TYR A 204 -43.87 -12.40 -14.76
CA TYR A 204 -43.35 -11.08 -15.14
C TYR A 204 -42.24 -11.21 -16.18
N THR A 205 -42.02 -10.14 -16.94
CA THR A 205 -40.92 -10.01 -17.90
C THR A 205 -40.19 -8.71 -17.60
N CYS A 206 -38.93 -8.81 -17.18
CA CYS A 206 -38.05 -7.67 -16.98
C CYS A 206 -37.64 -7.07 -18.33
N GLN A 207 -37.16 -5.83 -18.34
CA GLN A 207 -36.58 -5.22 -19.54
C GLN A 207 -35.11 -5.61 -19.75
N ASP A 208 -34.43 -6.07 -18.70
CA ASP A 208 -33.08 -6.64 -18.76
C ASP A 208 -33.09 -8.04 -19.39
N LYS A 209 -31.95 -8.46 -19.92
CA LYS A 209 -31.83 -9.72 -20.67
C LYS A 209 -31.90 -10.93 -19.73
N ASN A 210 -31.24 -10.85 -18.58
CA ASN A 210 -31.09 -11.99 -17.68
C ASN A 210 -31.62 -11.65 -16.27
N VAL A 211 -32.45 -12.52 -15.72
CA VAL A 211 -32.83 -12.52 -14.30
C VAL A 211 -31.90 -13.50 -13.58
N LEU A 212 -30.89 -12.97 -12.91
CA LEU A 212 -29.75 -13.72 -12.37
C LEU A 212 -30.09 -14.43 -11.05
N CYS A 213 -30.79 -13.74 -10.14
CA CYS A 213 -31.12 -14.24 -8.82
C CYS A 213 -32.57 -13.92 -8.42
N LEU A 214 -33.12 -14.74 -7.51
CA LEU A 214 -34.50 -14.63 -7.00
C LEU A 214 -34.53 -14.94 -5.50
N ALA A 215 -35.09 -14.04 -4.70
CA ALA A 215 -35.22 -14.19 -3.25
C ALA A 215 -36.64 -13.85 -2.77
N PHE A 216 -37.18 -14.65 -1.86
CA PHE A 216 -38.46 -14.38 -1.20
C PHE A 216 -38.24 -13.65 0.12
N ALA A 217 -38.98 -12.56 0.31
CA ALA A 217 -39.16 -11.95 1.62
C ALA A 217 -40.12 -12.79 2.49
N ASP A 218 -40.09 -12.58 3.80
CA ASP A 218 -40.94 -13.34 4.73
C ASP A 218 -42.45 -13.11 4.52
N ASP A 219 -42.82 -11.94 3.99
CA ASP A 219 -44.18 -11.54 3.62
C ASP A 219 -44.68 -12.19 2.30
N GLY A 220 -43.83 -12.95 1.61
CA GLY A 220 -44.15 -13.59 0.32
C GLY A 220 -43.85 -12.73 -0.92
N SER A 221 -43.33 -11.50 -0.76
CA SER A 221 -42.84 -10.70 -1.87
C SER A 221 -41.66 -11.39 -2.56
N LEU A 222 -41.66 -11.39 -3.90
CA LEU A 222 -40.52 -11.87 -4.69
C LEU A 222 -39.63 -10.70 -5.10
N CYS A 223 -38.35 -10.77 -4.74
CA CYS A 223 -37.31 -9.89 -5.25
C CYS A 223 -36.50 -10.59 -6.35
N ALA A 224 -36.10 -9.85 -7.38
CA ALA A 224 -35.33 -10.35 -8.52
C ALA A 224 -34.18 -9.40 -8.87
N GLY A 225 -32.99 -9.96 -9.07
CA GLY A 225 -31.80 -9.23 -9.53
C GLY A 225 -31.56 -9.44 -11.02
N THR A 226 -31.18 -8.38 -11.74
CA THR A 226 -30.96 -8.42 -13.20
C THR A 226 -29.55 -8.04 -13.63
N ASP A 227 -29.19 -8.44 -14.85
CA ASP A 227 -27.99 -8.00 -15.56
C ASP A 227 -28.17 -6.64 -16.26
N THR A 228 -27.14 -6.16 -16.98
CA THR A 228 -27.11 -4.91 -17.78
C THR A 228 -27.32 -3.62 -16.98
N ARG A 229 -28.47 -3.49 -16.30
CA ARG A 229 -28.88 -2.32 -15.54
C ARG A 229 -28.68 -2.41 -14.02
N GLY A 230 -28.35 -3.58 -13.48
CA GLY A 230 -28.08 -3.75 -12.04
C GLY A 230 -29.30 -3.44 -11.17
N LEU A 231 -30.49 -3.89 -11.56
CA LEU A 231 -31.73 -3.54 -10.85
C LEU A 231 -32.14 -4.62 -9.86
N VAL A 232 -32.66 -4.18 -8.71
CA VAL A 232 -33.43 -5.01 -7.78
C VAL A 232 -34.92 -4.72 -8.01
N TYR A 233 -35.63 -5.66 -8.63
CA TYR A 233 -37.07 -5.62 -8.79
C TYR A 233 -37.77 -6.18 -7.54
N LYS A 234 -38.87 -5.56 -7.11
CA LYS A 234 -39.87 -6.14 -6.19
C LYS A 234 -41.15 -6.43 -6.98
N ILE A 235 -41.55 -7.70 -7.05
CA ILE A 235 -42.59 -8.21 -7.93
C ILE A 235 -43.85 -8.51 -7.13
N ASN A 236 -44.99 -7.94 -7.56
CA ASN A 236 -46.30 -8.30 -7.06
C ASN A 236 -46.86 -9.48 -7.89
N LEU A 237 -46.92 -10.66 -7.27
CA LEU A 237 -47.31 -11.91 -7.92
C LEU A 237 -48.78 -11.96 -8.33
N GLU A 238 -49.66 -11.22 -7.65
CA GLU A 238 -51.11 -11.20 -7.91
C GLU A 238 -51.46 -10.27 -9.07
N MET A 239 -50.94 -9.05 -9.04
CA MET A 239 -51.15 -8.02 -10.07
C MET A 239 -50.29 -8.24 -11.32
N LYS A 240 -49.27 -9.11 -11.26
CA LYS A 240 -48.23 -9.28 -12.30
C LYS A 240 -47.53 -7.97 -12.68
N THR A 241 -47.32 -7.11 -11.67
CA THR A 241 -46.59 -5.85 -11.79
C THR A 241 -45.29 -5.93 -10.99
N ALA A 242 -44.37 -5.01 -11.26
CA ALA A 242 -43.16 -4.86 -10.46
C ALA A 242 -42.83 -3.38 -10.24
N SER A 243 -42.13 -3.11 -9.15
CA SER A 243 -41.50 -1.83 -8.81
C SER A 243 -40.00 -2.03 -8.69
N ILE A 244 -39.22 -0.99 -8.98
CA ILE A 244 -37.78 -1.00 -8.69
C ILE A 244 -37.60 -0.68 -7.21
N LEU A 245 -36.93 -1.58 -6.48
CA LEU A 245 -36.55 -1.39 -5.08
C LEU A 245 -35.19 -0.71 -4.99
N TYR A 246 -34.26 -1.04 -5.90
CA TYR A 246 -32.96 -0.39 -6.00
C TYR A 246 -32.43 -0.41 -7.44
N ASP A 247 -31.69 0.63 -7.80
CA ASP A 247 -31.04 0.83 -9.10
C ASP A 247 -29.55 1.08 -8.82
N SER A 248 -28.70 0.09 -9.09
CA SER A 248 -27.28 0.10 -8.71
C SER A 248 -26.43 0.93 -9.68
N ASP A 249 -25.30 1.43 -9.19
CA ASP A 249 -24.25 1.98 -10.05
C ASP A 249 -23.56 0.86 -10.87
N GLU A 250 -23.53 -0.35 -10.32
CA GLU A 250 -23.02 -1.58 -10.91
C GLU A 250 -23.93 -2.14 -12.00
N ASN A 251 -23.45 -3.16 -12.70
CA ASN A 251 -24.11 -3.68 -13.89
C ASN A 251 -25.04 -4.86 -13.63
N GLU A 252 -24.78 -5.65 -12.59
CA GLU A 252 -25.44 -6.93 -12.35
C GLU A 252 -25.75 -7.13 -10.87
N ILE A 253 -26.95 -7.60 -10.54
CA ILE A 253 -27.27 -8.09 -9.19
C ILE A 253 -27.16 -9.61 -9.20
N THR A 254 -26.03 -10.13 -8.68
CA THR A 254 -25.66 -11.54 -8.83
C THR A 254 -26.27 -12.44 -7.76
N ASP A 255 -26.50 -11.94 -6.54
CA ASP A 255 -27.19 -12.67 -5.48
C ASP A 255 -28.03 -11.76 -4.56
N LEU A 256 -29.06 -12.32 -3.95
CA LEU A 256 -30.02 -11.65 -3.08
C LEU A 256 -30.32 -12.51 -1.85
N LEU A 257 -30.23 -11.92 -0.66
CA LEU A 257 -30.45 -12.62 0.61
C LEU A 257 -31.18 -11.75 1.63
N PHE A 258 -32.15 -12.31 2.37
CA PHE A 258 -32.80 -11.65 3.50
C PHE A 258 -32.17 -12.07 4.85
N ASP A 259 -32.12 -11.17 5.82
CA ASP A 259 -31.92 -11.52 7.24
C ASP A 259 -33.24 -11.71 8.01
N ASP A 260 -33.14 -12.27 9.21
CA ASP A 260 -34.27 -12.52 10.13
C ASP A 260 -35.01 -11.24 10.57
N SER A 261 -34.47 -10.05 10.26
CA SER A 261 -35.11 -8.75 10.53
C SER A 261 -35.83 -8.18 9.29
N GLY A 262 -35.80 -8.89 8.16
CA GLY A 262 -36.42 -8.48 6.90
C GLY A 262 -35.60 -7.50 6.06
N ASN A 263 -34.31 -7.28 6.38
CA ASN A 263 -33.43 -6.50 5.49
C ASN A 263 -32.97 -7.37 4.31
N LEU A 264 -32.96 -6.80 3.12
CA LEU A 264 -32.44 -7.42 1.90
C LEU A 264 -30.99 -7.00 1.69
N TYR A 265 -30.10 -7.96 1.44
CA TYR A 265 -28.73 -7.74 0.99
C TYR A 265 -28.64 -8.10 -0.48
N ALA A 266 -28.10 -7.19 -1.29
CA ALA A 266 -27.88 -7.35 -2.72
C ALA A 266 -26.39 -7.30 -3.05
N ALA A 267 -25.87 -8.37 -3.67
CA ALA A 267 -24.52 -8.38 -4.24
C ALA A 267 -24.57 -7.76 -5.63
N ALA A 268 -23.97 -6.59 -5.77
CA ALA A 268 -23.92 -5.81 -7.00
C ALA A 268 -22.52 -5.88 -7.61
N THR A 269 -22.40 -6.37 -8.84
CA THR A 269 -21.11 -6.66 -9.50
C THR A 269 -20.80 -5.68 -10.63
N SER A 270 -19.62 -5.06 -10.59
CA SER A 270 -19.13 -4.13 -11.62
C SER A 270 -18.47 -4.88 -12.79
N TYR A 271 -18.85 -4.55 -14.04
CA TYR A 271 -18.19 -5.10 -15.23
C TYR A 271 -16.70 -4.76 -15.31
N GLN A 272 -16.24 -3.70 -14.66
CA GLN A 272 -14.82 -3.37 -14.62
C GLN A 272 -14.03 -4.35 -13.73
N SER A 273 -14.61 -4.84 -12.63
CA SER A 273 -14.01 -5.92 -11.82
C SER A 273 -13.84 -7.20 -12.65
N ILE A 274 -14.85 -7.53 -13.46
CA ILE A 274 -14.84 -8.68 -14.38
C ILE A 274 -13.80 -8.47 -15.51
N LYS A 275 -13.73 -7.28 -16.13
CA LYS A 275 -12.69 -6.95 -17.13
C LYS A 275 -11.28 -7.00 -16.53
N ALA A 276 -11.07 -6.58 -15.28
CA ALA A 276 -9.78 -6.65 -14.59
C ALA A 276 -9.35 -8.09 -14.31
N GLN A 277 -10.26 -8.94 -13.85
CA GLN A 277 -10.01 -10.38 -13.60
C GLN A 277 -9.52 -11.11 -14.87
N LEU A 278 -10.05 -10.77 -16.05
CA LEU A 278 -9.65 -11.37 -17.33
C LEU A 278 -8.23 -10.98 -17.79
N LYS A 279 -7.70 -9.82 -17.37
CA LYS A 279 -6.34 -9.36 -17.72
C LYS A 279 -5.24 -10.02 -16.86
N GLY A 280 -5.59 -10.65 -15.73
CA GLY A 280 -4.64 -11.22 -14.78
C GLY A 280 -4.30 -12.71 -15.01
N THR A 281 -4.99 -13.40 -15.92
CA THR A 281 -4.76 -14.83 -16.19
C THR A 281 -3.66 -15.08 -17.23
N PRO A 282 -2.62 -15.90 -16.93
CA PRO A 282 -1.73 -16.44 -17.94
C PRO A 282 -2.52 -17.27 -18.98
N GLU A 283 -2.03 -17.37 -20.21
CA GLU A 283 -2.71 -18.00 -21.35
C GLU A 283 -3.15 -19.46 -21.11
N PHE A 284 -4.33 -19.63 -20.54
CA PHE A 284 -5.16 -20.82 -20.64
C PHE A 284 -6.49 -20.43 -21.29
N LYS A 285 -7.02 -21.31 -22.14
CA LYS A 285 -8.13 -21.01 -23.07
C LYS A 285 -9.31 -20.31 -22.37
N LYS A 286 -9.69 -19.13 -22.90
CA LYS A 286 -10.76 -18.20 -22.49
C LYS A 286 -11.68 -18.72 -21.36
N PRO A 287 -11.63 -18.14 -20.14
CA PRO A 287 -12.56 -18.47 -19.07
C PRO A 287 -14.00 -18.09 -19.42
N PHE A 288 -14.94 -19.02 -19.20
CA PHE A 288 -16.37 -18.73 -19.26
C PHE A 288 -16.79 -17.92 -18.03
N ALA A 289 -17.21 -16.67 -18.24
CA ALA A 289 -18.03 -15.94 -17.29
C ALA A 289 -19.52 -16.23 -17.57
N LEU A 290 -20.37 -16.22 -16.55
CA LEU A 290 -21.81 -16.10 -16.79
C LEU A 290 -22.07 -14.74 -17.47
N GLY A 291 -22.59 -14.75 -18.70
CA GLY A 291 -23.29 -13.59 -19.28
C GLY A 291 -22.55 -12.62 -20.23
N LYS A 292 -21.38 -12.93 -20.81
CA LYS A 292 -20.64 -11.96 -21.67
C LYS A 292 -20.70 -12.23 -23.19
N PRO A 293 -21.19 -11.26 -24.01
CA PRO A 293 -20.67 -10.92 -25.34
C PRO A 293 -19.60 -9.81 -25.29
N GLU A 294 -18.75 -9.74 -26.32
CA GLU A 294 -17.76 -8.67 -26.53
C GLU A 294 -18.16 -7.79 -27.71
N ASP A 295 -18.13 -6.46 -27.53
CA ASP A 295 -18.09 -5.46 -28.59
C ASP A 295 -17.20 -4.30 -28.11
N GLU A 296 -16.14 -4.01 -28.84
CA GLU A 296 -15.42 -2.71 -28.89
C GLU A 296 -14.55 -2.77 -30.17
N GLN A 297 -14.65 -1.74 -31.03
CA GLN A 297 -13.94 -1.69 -32.31
C GLN A 297 -12.53 -1.13 -32.12
N GLU A 298 -11.51 -1.85 -32.58
CA GLU A 298 -10.18 -1.29 -32.83
C GLU A 298 -9.82 -1.44 -34.31
N GLN A 299 -9.42 -0.32 -34.95
CA GLN A 299 -8.87 -0.30 -36.29
C GLN A 299 -7.35 -0.45 -36.21
N GLU A 300 -6.79 -1.58 -36.64
CA GLU A 300 -5.39 -1.65 -37.08
C GLU A 300 -5.25 -2.49 -38.36
N GLU A 301 -4.42 -2.01 -39.28
CA GLU A 301 -4.08 -2.69 -40.53
C GLU A 301 -2.96 -3.71 -40.31
N SER A 302 -3.09 -4.94 -40.83
CA SER A 302 -1.95 -5.71 -41.38
C SER A 302 -2.40 -6.90 -42.22
N THR A 303 -1.47 -7.47 -42.98
CA THR A 303 -1.72 -8.37 -44.12
C THR A 303 -1.54 -9.87 -43.81
N ALA A 304 -2.32 -10.67 -44.56
CA ALA A 304 -2.36 -12.14 -44.76
C ALA A 304 -1.03 -12.94 -44.67
N PRO A 305 -1.02 -14.30 -44.52
CA PRO A 305 -2.07 -15.24 -44.96
C PRO A 305 -2.46 -16.40 -43.99
N ALA A 306 -3.38 -17.25 -44.45
CA ALA A 306 -4.15 -18.23 -43.67
C ALA A 306 -3.49 -19.60 -43.44
N GLU A 307 -3.81 -20.27 -42.32
CA GLU A 307 -3.70 -21.73 -42.18
C GLU A 307 -4.69 -22.34 -41.16
N THR A 308 -5.13 -23.58 -41.45
CA THR A 308 -5.87 -24.58 -40.63
C THR A 308 -6.94 -24.15 -39.60
N LYS A 309 -8.21 -24.54 -39.87
CA LYS A 309 -9.29 -24.63 -38.86
C LYS A 309 -9.00 -25.74 -37.83
N GLY A 310 -8.89 -25.38 -36.56
CA GLY A 310 -9.05 -26.31 -35.43
C GLY A 310 -10.44 -26.17 -34.80
N ASP A 311 -10.94 -27.24 -34.15
CA ASP A 311 -12.27 -27.27 -33.53
C ASP A 311 -12.45 -26.17 -32.47
N SER A 312 -13.24 -25.15 -32.81
CA SER A 312 -13.71 -24.10 -31.91
C SER A 312 -15.11 -24.45 -31.39
N LEU A 313 -15.26 -24.55 -30.06
CA LEU A 313 -16.58 -24.55 -29.43
C LEU A 313 -17.28 -23.22 -29.73
N GLU A 314 -18.48 -23.25 -30.31
CA GLU A 314 -19.24 -22.02 -30.56
C GLU A 314 -19.72 -21.42 -29.23
N ILE A 315 -19.32 -20.18 -28.98
CA ILE A 315 -19.76 -19.37 -27.84
C ILE A 315 -21.04 -18.65 -28.25
N ALA A 316 -22.08 -18.71 -27.42
CA ALA A 316 -23.31 -17.96 -27.66
C ALA A 316 -23.01 -16.44 -27.70
N ASN A 317 -23.47 -15.77 -28.77
CA ASN A 317 -23.15 -14.38 -29.16
C ASN A 317 -21.80 -14.17 -29.86
N ALA A 318 -21.41 -15.05 -30.79
CA ALA A 318 -20.79 -14.59 -32.03
C ALA A 318 -21.91 -14.19 -33.02
N PRO A 319 -21.86 -13.01 -33.69
CA PRO A 319 -22.81 -12.69 -34.75
C PRO A 319 -22.63 -13.64 -35.94
N GLN A 320 -23.63 -14.46 -36.26
CA GLN A 320 -23.80 -14.92 -37.64
C GLN A 320 -24.56 -13.85 -38.41
N ASP A 321 -23.99 -13.40 -39.54
CA ASP A 321 -24.51 -12.34 -40.42
C ASP A 321 -25.91 -12.65 -41.00
N THR A 322 -26.93 -12.49 -40.16
CA THR A 322 -28.35 -12.60 -40.52
C THR A 322 -29.07 -11.40 -39.93
N LYS A 323 -29.39 -10.43 -40.79
CA LYS A 323 -30.07 -9.18 -40.42
C LYS A 323 -31.35 -9.47 -39.62
N PRO A 324 -31.43 -9.11 -38.32
CA PRO A 324 -32.65 -9.26 -37.55
C PRO A 324 -33.70 -8.26 -38.03
N THR A 325 -34.96 -8.67 -38.04
CA THR A 325 -36.10 -7.80 -38.35
C THR A 325 -36.36 -6.83 -37.19
N ASP A 326 -36.62 -5.56 -37.49
CA ASP A 326 -36.78 -4.51 -36.47
C ASP A 326 -37.86 -4.83 -35.43
N ILE A 327 -37.43 -5.00 -34.18
CA ILE A 327 -38.22 -4.64 -33.00
C ILE A 327 -37.47 -3.46 -32.37
N PRO A 328 -38.05 -2.24 -32.35
CA PRO A 328 -37.35 -1.09 -31.82
C PRO A 328 -37.16 -1.24 -30.31
N LEU A 329 -35.90 -1.36 -29.88
CA LEU A 329 -35.52 -1.21 -28.48
C LEU A 329 -35.83 0.23 -28.04
N PRO A 330 -36.25 0.45 -26.77
CA PRO A 330 -36.25 1.79 -26.20
C PRO A 330 -34.84 2.39 -26.29
N PRO A 331 -34.68 3.70 -26.53
CA PRO A 331 -33.36 4.33 -26.53
C PRO A 331 -32.70 4.12 -25.16
N GLU A 332 -31.47 3.59 -25.19
CA GLU A 332 -30.66 3.43 -23.99
C GLU A 332 -30.37 4.82 -23.42
N ILE A 333 -30.91 5.10 -22.23
CA ILE A 333 -30.65 6.37 -21.55
C ILE A 333 -29.19 6.31 -21.09
N GLU A 334 -28.33 7.16 -21.67
CA GLU A 334 -26.95 7.32 -21.22
C GLU A 334 -26.92 7.71 -19.74
N ARG A 335 -26.63 6.73 -18.88
CA ARG A 335 -26.48 6.92 -17.44
C ARG A 335 -25.04 7.32 -17.17
N LYS A 336 -24.85 8.46 -16.48
CA LYS A 336 -23.57 8.80 -15.83
C LYS A 336 -23.36 7.91 -14.59
N ARG A 337 -23.08 6.63 -14.80
CA ARG A 337 -22.64 5.72 -13.72
C ARG A 337 -21.30 6.18 -13.18
N SER A 338 -21.07 5.99 -11.88
CA SER A 338 -19.73 6.18 -11.32
C SER A 338 -18.76 5.17 -11.96
N VAL A 339 -17.53 5.62 -12.27
CA VAL A 339 -16.52 4.80 -12.97
C VAL A 339 -15.80 3.88 -11.97
N GLY A 340 -16.57 3.21 -11.11
CA GLY A 340 -16.08 2.35 -10.05
C GLY A 340 -15.72 0.95 -10.54
N SER A 341 -14.47 0.54 -10.31
CA SER A 341 -14.02 -0.83 -10.58
C SER A 341 -14.42 -1.84 -9.50
N ALA A 342 -14.94 -1.38 -8.36
CA ALA A 342 -15.37 -2.21 -7.24
C ALA A 342 -16.79 -2.75 -7.44
N SER A 343 -17.02 -3.95 -6.93
CA SER A 343 -18.35 -4.52 -6.66
C SER A 343 -18.73 -4.20 -5.21
N ARG A 344 -20.04 -4.19 -4.90
CA ARG A 344 -20.58 -3.73 -3.63
C ARG A 344 -21.65 -4.66 -3.07
N ILE A 345 -21.77 -4.71 -1.74
CA ILE A 345 -22.97 -5.24 -1.08
C ILE A 345 -23.77 -4.08 -0.52
N TYR A 346 -25.03 -4.00 -0.93
CA TYR A 346 -25.99 -3.05 -0.40
C TYR A 346 -26.96 -3.74 0.54
N LYS A 347 -27.16 -3.15 1.71
CA LYS A 347 -28.28 -3.46 2.60
C LYS A 347 -29.43 -2.52 2.25
N ILE A 348 -30.61 -3.08 2.01
CA ILE A 348 -31.88 -2.39 1.81
C ILE A 348 -32.79 -2.77 2.98
N ASP A 349 -33.21 -1.81 3.78
CA ASP A 349 -34.10 -2.08 4.90
C ASP A 349 -35.57 -2.22 4.48
N LYS A 350 -36.42 -2.60 5.44
CA LYS A 350 -37.88 -2.78 5.26
C LYS A 350 -38.62 -1.52 4.78
N ASP A 351 -38.07 -0.33 5.03
CA ASP A 351 -38.65 0.97 4.69
C ASP A 351 -38.10 1.47 3.33
N GLY A 352 -37.11 0.78 2.77
CA GLY A 352 -36.50 1.02 1.46
C GLY A 352 -35.21 1.82 1.49
N PHE A 353 -34.64 2.11 2.66
CA PHE A 353 -33.37 2.84 2.75
C PHE A 353 -32.18 1.93 2.42
N ILE A 354 -31.25 2.46 1.64
CA ILE A 354 -30.07 1.73 1.14
C ILE A 354 -28.81 2.17 1.90
N THR A 355 -27.92 1.22 2.20
CA THR A 355 -26.61 1.45 2.81
C THR A 355 -25.59 0.50 2.18
N GLU A 356 -24.46 1.02 1.69
CA GLU A 356 -23.31 0.18 1.32
C GLU A 356 -22.69 -0.40 2.60
N ILE A 357 -22.45 -1.72 2.63
CA ILE A 357 -21.89 -2.41 3.80
C ILE A 357 -20.57 -3.15 3.52
N PHE A 358 -20.16 -3.23 2.25
CA PHE A 358 -18.92 -3.86 1.80
C PHE A 358 -18.62 -3.46 0.36
N SER A 359 -17.34 -3.27 0.02
CA SER A 359 -16.89 -3.07 -1.35
C SER A 359 -15.50 -3.65 -1.60
N GLU A 360 -15.28 -4.24 -2.78
CA GLU A 360 -14.01 -4.87 -3.17
C GLU A 360 -13.85 -4.89 -4.70
N THR A 361 -12.62 -4.81 -5.20
CA THR A 361 -12.27 -4.86 -6.64
C THR A 361 -12.24 -6.31 -7.16
N ALA A 362 -13.34 -7.02 -6.97
CA ALA A 362 -13.56 -8.40 -7.41
C ALA A 362 -15.00 -8.60 -7.87
N ALA A 363 -15.26 -9.61 -8.71
CA ALA A 363 -16.63 -9.99 -9.06
C ALA A 363 -17.29 -10.78 -7.91
N PHE A 364 -18.56 -10.53 -7.60
CA PHE A 364 -19.28 -11.20 -6.51
C PHE A 364 -20.21 -12.28 -7.08
N PHE A 365 -20.12 -13.51 -6.57
CA PHE A 365 -20.84 -14.66 -7.16
C PHE A 365 -21.94 -15.23 -6.26
N ALA A 366 -21.68 -15.33 -4.95
CA ALA A 366 -22.62 -15.97 -4.03
C ALA A 366 -22.50 -15.39 -2.61
N MET A 367 -23.65 -15.28 -1.93
CA MET A 367 -23.75 -14.89 -0.54
C MET A 367 -24.41 -15.99 0.31
N HIS A 368 -23.98 -16.12 1.56
CA HIS A 368 -24.67 -16.95 2.56
C HIS A 368 -24.62 -16.31 3.95
N LEU A 369 -25.78 -16.13 4.59
CA LEU A 369 -25.88 -15.61 5.95
C LEU A 369 -25.78 -16.75 6.96
N GLN A 370 -24.76 -16.70 7.81
CA GLN A 370 -24.58 -17.62 8.94
C GLN A 370 -24.21 -16.86 10.22
N ASN A 371 -24.96 -17.11 11.29
CA ASN A 371 -24.72 -16.54 12.63
C ASN A 371 -24.62 -14.99 12.62
N GLY A 372 -25.42 -14.33 11.78
CA GLY A 372 -25.40 -12.87 11.61
C GLY A 372 -24.22 -12.30 10.82
N ASN A 373 -23.42 -13.14 10.16
CA ASN A 373 -22.37 -12.72 9.23
C ASN A 373 -22.72 -13.16 7.81
N ILE A 374 -22.46 -12.31 6.83
CA ILE A 374 -22.54 -12.64 5.41
C ILE A 374 -21.20 -13.26 5.02
N LEU A 375 -21.24 -14.46 4.45
CA LEU A 375 -20.12 -15.07 3.74
C LEU A 375 -20.28 -14.74 2.27
N LEU A 376 -19.30 -14.06 1.69
CA LEU A 376 -19.27 -13.66 0.29
C LEU A 376 -18.19 -14.45 -0.45
N GLY A 377 -18.56 -15.10 -1.56
CA GLY A 377 -17.64 -15.72 -2.50
C GLY A 377 -17.33 -14.81 -3.68
N THR A 378 -16.04 -14.60 -3.97
CA THR A 378 -15.59 -13.70 -5.03
C THR A 378 -14.83 -14.41 -6.16
N GLY A 379 -14.69 -13.71 -7.28
CA GLY A 379 -13.67 -13.98 -8.28
C GLY A 379 -12.31 -13.41 -7.90
N ASN A 380 -11.29 -13.74 -8.69
CA ASN A 380 -9.88 -13.43 -8.46
C ASN A 380 -9.32 -14.14 -7.21
N LYS A 381 -8.72 -15.33 -7.43
CA LYS A 381 -8.17 -16.26 -6.40
C LYS A 381 -9.18 -16.95 -5.47
N ALA A 382 -10.46 -16.98 -5.82
CA ALA A 382 -11.51 -17.66 -5.06
C ALA A 382 -11.49 -17.28 -3.56
N GLN A 383 -11.54 -15.98 -3.27
CA GLN A 383 -11.52 -15.50 -1.90
C GLN A 383 -12.92 -15.61 -1.25
N MET A 384 -12.94 -15.86 0.06
CA MET A 384 -14.16 -15.76 0.86
C MET A 384 -14.02 -14.66 1.91
N PHE A 385 -14.93 -13.70 1.89
CA PHE A 385 -15.02 -12.66 2.91
C PHE A 385 -16.12 -13.00 3.91
N ARG A 386 -15.86 -12.75 5.20
CA ARG A 386 -16.85 -12.79 6.28
C ARG A 386 -17.11 -11.36 6.72
N ILE A 387 -18.33 -10.88 6.50
CA ILE A 387 -18.75 -9.49 6.73
C ILE A 387 -19.83 -9.47 7.80
N ASN A 388 -19.69 -8.64 8.84
CA ASN A 388 -20.68 -8.49 9.89
C ASN A 388 -21.46 -7.17 9.75
N PRO A 389 -22.68 -7.16 9.17
CA PRO A 389 -23.42 -5.94 8.87
C PRO A 389 -23.94 -5.16 10.09
N LYS A 390 -23.63 -5.58 11.31
CA LYS A 390 -23.97 -4.88 12.57
C LYS A 390 -22.77 -4.23 13.26
N THR A 391 -21.55 -4.71 12.98
CA THR A 391 -20.32 -4.23 13.64
C THR A 391 -19.29 -3.67 12.66
N GLU A 392 -19.58 -3.78 11.36
CA GLU A 392 -18.72 -3.38 10.23
C GLU A 392 -17.32 -4.04 10.30
N ILE A 393 -17.25 -5.21 10.96
CA ILE A 393 -16.07 -6.06 10.99
C ILE A 393 -16.14 -7.00 9.80
N GLU A 394 -15.07 -6.99 9.02
CA GLU A 394 -14.88 -7.86 7.87
C GLU A 394 -13.52 -8.56 7.94
N ALA A 395 -13.38 -9.68 7.24
CA ALA A 395 -12.12 -10.38 7.08
C ALA A 395 -12.15 -11.32 5.87
N MET A 396 -11.04 -11.42 5.13
CA MET A 396 -10.82 -12.50 4.17
C MET A 396 -10.45 -13.77 4.95
N ILE A 397 -11.36 -14.75 4.98
CA ILE A 397 -11.25 -15.98 5.79
C ILE A 397 -10.74 -17.19 4.99
N TYR A 398 -10.67 -17.08 3.66
CA TYR A 398 -10.19 -18.13 2.76
C TYR A 398 -9.69 -17.52 1.43
N GLU A 399 -8.61 -18.09 0.88
CA GLU A 399 -8.11 -17.87 -0.49
C GLU A 399 -7.65 -19.23 -1.04
N ASP A 400 -7.98 -19.57 -2.28
CA ASP A 400 -7.54 -20.83 -2.89
C ASP A 400 -6.24 -20.64 -3.68
N LYS A 401 -5.25 -21.52 -3.43
CA LYS A 401 -3.94 -21.48 -4.12
C LYS A 401 -4.00 -21.86 -5.61
N LYS A 402 -5.15 -22.33 -6.12
CA LYS A 402 -5.36 -22.77 -7.51
C LYS A 402 -6.66 -22.26 -8.12
N ALA A 403 -7.74 -22.21 -7.34
CA ALA A 403 -9.07 -21.87 -7.87
C ALA A 403 -9.24 -20.37 -8.09
N SER A 404 -10.00 -20.01 -9.13
CA SER A 404 -10.16 -18.63 -9.58
C SER A 404 -11.36 -17.89 -8.98
N GLN A 405 -12.42 -18.62 -8.62
CA GLN A 405 -13.71 -18.10 -8.15
C GLN A 405 -14.31 -19.04 -7.09
N ILE A 406 -15.05 -18.48 -6.13
CA ILE A 406 -16.06 -19.22 -5.35
C ILE A 406 -17.42 -18.95 -6.00
N THR A 407 -18.17 -20.00 -6.35
CA THR A 407 -19.34 -19.91 -7.24
C THR A 407 -20.68 -20.07 -6.55
N ASP A 408 -20.76 -20.86 -5.48
CA ASP A 408 -21.96 -21.06 -4.69
C ASP A 408 -21.58 -21.38 -3.24
N ILE A 409 -22.41 -20.93 -2.29
CA ILE A 409 -22.21 -21.12 -0.84
C ILE A 409 -23.53 -21.58 -0.23
N LYS A 410 -23.48 -22.65 0.57
CA LYS A 410 -24.66 -23.26 1.22
C LYS A 410 -24.35 -23.71 2.65
N LYS A 411 -25.40 -23.80 3.46
CA LYS A 411 -25.35 -24.45 4.78
C LYS A 411 -25.13 -25.96 4.65
N PHE A 412 -24.28 -26.53 5.49
CA PHE A 412 -23.99 -27.95 5.55
C PHE A 412 -23.96 -28.45 7.01
N GLY A 413 -25.15 -28.69 7.57
CA GLY A 413 -25.30 -29.00 9.00
C GLY A 413 -24.98 -27.76 9.85
N ASN A 414 -23.90 -27.85 10.64
CA ASN A 414 -23.31 -26.71 11.37
C ASN A 414 -22.15 -26.04 10.61
N ASP A 415 -21.66 -26.68 9.54
CA ASP A 415 -20.60 -26.16 8.70
C ASP A 415 -21.20 -25.39 7.50
N VAL A 416 -20.33 -24.75 6.73
CA VAL A 416 -20.65 -24.22 5.40
C VAL A 416 -19.97 -25.08 4.34
N ILE A 417 -20.61 -25.23 3.20
CA ILE A 417 -20.04 -25.86 2.01
C ILE A 417 -20.07 -24.87 0.86
N PHE A 418 -19.00 -24.84 0.08
CA PHE A 418 -18.86 -23.94 -1.05
C PHE A 418 -18.17 -24.64 -2.22
N SER A 419 -18.42 -24.12 -3.42
CA SER A 419 -17.87 -24.64 -4.66
C SER A 419 -16.96 -23.64 -5.36
N THR A 420 -16.02 -24.14 -6.17
CA THR A 420 -15.06 -23.30 -6.90
C THR A 420 -15.07 -23.51 -8.42
N ALA A 421 -14.46 -22.56 -9.14
CA ALA A 421 -14.20 -22.64 -10.58
C ALA A 421 -12.71 -22.54 -10.92
N ASN A 422 -12.29 -23.31 -11.94
CA ASN A 422 -10.93 -23.35 -12.50
C ASN A 422 -9.82 -23.52 -11.44
N PRO A 423 -9.68 -24.70 -10.80
CA PRO A 423 -10.45 -25.92 -11.04
C PRO A 423 -11.73 -26.02 -10.18
N ALA A 424 -12.56 -26.99 -10.55
CA ALA A 424 -13.76 -27.37 -9.83
C ALA A 424 -13.40 -28.11 -8.52
N LYS A 425 -13.85 -27.57 -7.38
CA LYS A 425 -13.71 -28.22 -6.07
C LYS A 425 -14.95 -28.00 -5.23
N LEU A 426 -15.23 -28.97 -4.36
CA LEU A 426 -16.22 -28.88 -3.30
C LEU A 426 -15.49 -28.87 -1.95
N ILE A 427 -15.68 -27.79 -1.20
CA ILE A 427 -14.91 -27.50 0.01
C ILE A 427 -15.87 -27.22 1.17
N THR A 428 -15.58 -27.76 2.35
CA THR A 428 -16.28 -27.40 3.58
C THR A 428 -15.46 -26.41 4.40
N LEU A 429 -16.12 -25.35 4.87
CA LEU A 429 -15.65 -24.42 5.87
C LEU A 429 -16.28 -24.84 7.21
N LYS A 430 -15.46 -25.38 8.11
CA LYS A 430 -15.91 -25.89 9.40
C LYS A 430 -16.31 -24.76 10.34
N SER A 431 -17.29 -25.02 11.20
CA SER A 431 -17.52 -24.15 12.38
C SER A 431 -16.35 -24.21 13.39
N ALA A 432 -15.48 -25.22 13.29
CA ALA A 432 -14.29 -25.36 14.12
C ALA A 432 -13.09 -24.56 13.59
N PHE A 433 -12.28 -24.00 14.49
CA PHE A 433 -11.00 -23.39 14.12
C PHE A 433 -9.97 -24.42 13.61
N ALA A 434 -8.96 -23.95 12.90
CA ALA A 434 -7.74 -24.71 12.66
C ALA A 434 -7.00 -24.96 13.98
N GLU A 435 -6.40 -26.13 14.16
CA GLU A 435 -5.65 -26.49 15.37
C GLU A 435 -4.40 -25.64 15.55
N THR A 436 -3.74 -25.31 14.43
CA THR A 436 -2.57 -24.44 14.36
C THR A 436 -2.58 -23.58 13.11
N GLY A 437 -1.98 -22.40 13.18
CA GLY A 437 -1.72 -21.53 12.04
C GLY A 437 -0.57 -20.56 12.34
N PHE A 438 -0.12 -19.82 11.34
CA PHE A 438 0.91 -18.80 11.53
C PHE A 438 0.69 -17.52 10.73
N TYR A 439 1.21 -16.44 11.30
CA TYR A 439 1.38 -15.14 10.66
C TYR A 439 2.88 -14.80 10.59
N GLU A 440 3.40 -14.48 9.41
CA GLU A 440 4.76 -13.95 9.20
C GLU A 440 4.66 -12.45 8.85
N SER A 441 5.37 -11.59 9.58
CA SER A 441 5.32 -10.15 9.37
C SER A 441 5.96 -9.72 8.04
N ALA A 442 5.67 -8.49 7.59
CA ALA A 442 6.59 -7.79 6.69
C ALA A 442 7.97 -7.57 7.35
N LEU A 443 8.98 -7.17 6.58
CA LEU A 443 10.28 -6.77 7.13
C LEU A 443 10.12 -5.43 7.87
N ILE A 444 10.52 -5.41 9.14
CA ILE A 444 10.68 -4.17 9.90
C ILE A 444 12.08 -3.62 9.57
N ASP A 445 12.14 -2.43 8.97
CA ASP A 445 13.39 -1.75 8.61
C ASP A 445 13.81 -0.78 9.73
N ALA A 446 14.99 -0.98 10.31
CA ALA A 446 15.61 -0.07 11.27
C ALA A 446 16.42 1.07 10.60
N GLY A 447 16.53 1.09 9.27
CA GLY A 447 17.33 2.02 8.47
C GLY A 447 18.83 1.68 8.46
N GLN A 448 19.35 1.26 9.62
CA GLN A 448 20.73 0.82 9.84
C GLN A 448 20.77 -0.53 10.58
N PRO A 449 21.89 -1.28 10.56
CA PRO A 449 22.05 -2.50 11.35
C PRO A 449 21.78 -2.25 12.84
N ALA A 450 20.74 -2.91 13.37
CA ALA A 450 20.23 -2.67 14.72
C ALA A 450 20.32 -3.93 15.59
N ASN A 451 20.40 -3.70 16.90
CA ASN A 451 20.20 -4.71 17.92
C ASN A 451 18.70 -4.81 18.21
N TRP A 452 18.10 -5.95 17.91
CA TRP A 452 16.68 -6.22 18.13
C TRP A 452 16.47 -6.73 19.55
N GLY A 453 15.59 -6.06 20.29
CA GLY A 453 15.32 -6.33 21.69
C GLY A 453 14.13 -7.27 21.89
N LYS A 454 13.21 -6.87 22.76
CA LYS A 454 12.04 -7.67 23.09
C LYS A 454 10.85 -7.37 22.18
N LEU A 455 10.08 -8.41 21.88
CA LEU A 455 8.76 -8.32 21.28
C LEU A 455 7.69 -8.52 22.37
N GLN A 456 6.66 -7.69 22.29
CA GLN A 456 5.48 -7.70 23.16
C GLN A 456 4.23 -7.82 22.29
N ILE A 457 3.17 -8.41 22.83
CA ILE A 457 1.86 -8.45 22.17
C ILE A 457 0.77 -8.01 23.14
N GLU A 458 -0.30 -7.44 22.60
CA GLU A 458 -1.61 -7.42 23.26
C GLU A 458 -2.47 -8.47 22.59
N ALA A 459 -2.96 -9.44 23.36
CA ALA A 459 -3.76 -10.55 22.85
C ALA A 459 -4.72 -11.10 23.91
N ASP A 460 -5.87 -11.59 23.45
CA ASP A 460 -6.71 -12.51 24.21
C ASP A 460 -6.23 -13.95 23.91
N VAL A 461 -6.03 -14.73 24.97
CA VAL A 461 -5.48 -16.10 24.89
C VAL A 461 -6.35 -17.00 25.78
N PRO A 462 -7.43 -17.58 25.23
CA PRO A 462 -8.31 -18.47 25.97
C PRO A 462 -7.58 -19.69 26.55
N ALA A 463 -8.19 -20.34 27.54
CA ALA A 463 -7.69 -21.59 28.10
C ALA A 463 -7.41 -22.64 27.00
N ASP A 464 -6.38 -23.46 27.22
CA ASP A 464 -5.88 -24.48 26.30
C ASP A 464 -5.38 -23.97 24.93
N THR A 465 -5.32 -22.65 24.72
CA THR A 465 -4.68 -22.02 23.55
C THR A 465 -3.28 -21.49 23.86
N LYS A 466 -2.48 -21.18 22.82
CA LYS A 466 -1.16 -20.56 22.97
C LYS A 466 -0.74 -19.77 21.73
N ILE A 467 0.14 -18.80 21.95
CA ILE A 467 0.88 -18.09 20.91
C ILE A 467 2.37 -18.34 21.13
N MET A 468 3.10 -18.63 20.05
CA MET A 468 4.55 -18.83 20.05
C MET A 468 5.22 -17.85 19.07
N LEU A 469 6.43 -17.41 19.40
CA LEU A 469 7.23 -16.47 18.61
C LEU A 469 8.46 -17.16 18.04
N SER A 470 8.71 -16.94 16.75
CA SER A 470 10.02 -17.08 16.11
C SER A 470 10.39 -15.75 15.45
N ALA A 471 11.68 -15.48 15.29
CA ALA A 471 12.19 -14.27 14.65
C ALA A 471 13.45 -14.56 13.81
N ARG A 472 13.76 -13.67 12.88
CA ARG A 472 15.04 -13.66 12.14
C ARG A 472 15.43 -12.24 11.75
N SER A 473 16.71 -12.01 11.49
CA SER A 473 17.22 -10.72 11.01
C SER A 473 18.11 -10.88 9.76
N GLY A 474 18.31 -9.78 9.05
CA GLY A 474 19.11 -9.72 7.82
C GLY A 474 19.48 -8.28 7.44
N ASN A 475 20.26 -8.13 6.38
CA ASN A 475 20.71 -6.82 5.88
C ASN A 475 20.26 -6.52 4.43
N VAL A 476 19.42 -7.38 3.86
CA VAL A 476 18.86 -7.25 2.51
C VAL A 476 17.35 -7.01 2.63
N SER A 477 16.80 -6.14 1.77
CA SER A 477 15.37 -5.80 1.76
C SER A 477 14.47 -6.87 1.10
N ASP A 478 15.04 -7.98 0.60
CA ASP A 478 14.30 -9.15 0.14
C ASP A 478 14.26 -10.20 1.25
N ALA A 479 13.06 -10.50 1.75
CA ALA A 479 12.84 -11.49 2.81
C ALA A 479 13.16 -12.94 2.38
N ASN A 480 13.37 -13.20 1.09
CA ASN A 480 13.73 -14.52 0.57
C ASN A 480 15.25 -14.70 0.38
N ASP A 481 16.05 -13.65 0.65
CA ASP A 481 17.50 -13.70 0.51
C ASP A 481 18.14 -14.72 1.49
N PRO A 482 19.06 -15.59 1.01
CA PRO A 482 19.64 -16.66 1.82
C PRO A 482 20.62 -16.19 2.92
N THR A 483 20.96 -14.89 2.98
CA THR A 483 21.81 -14.31 4.03
C THR A 483 21.06 -13.93 5.31
N PHE A 484 19.72 -14.03 5.33
CA PHE A 484 18.95 -13.93 6.57
C PHE A 484 19.34 -15.03 7.56
N SER A 485 19.29 -14.70 8.86
CA SER A 485 19.46 -15.72 9.89
C SER A 485 18.38 -16.81 9.76
N SER A 486 18.70 -18.01 10.23
CA SER A 486 17.66 -19.01 10.53
C SER A 486 16.63 -18.41 11.49
N TRP A 487 15.39 -18.87 11.39
CA TRP A 487 14.36 -18.57 12.37
C TRP A 487 14.76 -19.09 13.75
N THR A 488 14.55 -18.29 14.80
CA THR A 488 14.74 -18.72 16.18
C THR A 488 13.71 -19.78 16.58
N GLU A 489 14.10 -20.68 17.48
CA GLU A 489 13.24 -21.74 17.99
C GLU A 489 11.94 -21.17 18.60
N PRO A 490 10.75 -21.71 18.29
CA PRO A 490 9.48 -21.17 18.75
C PRO A 490 9.35 -21.06 20.30
N VAL A 491 9.29 -19.83 20.83
CA VAL A 491 9.12 -19.56 22.27
C VAL A 491 7.68 -19.17 22.60
N LYS A 492 7.05 -19.80 23.61
CA LYS A 492 5.70 -19.42 24.06
C LYS A 492 5.67 -18.00 24.64
N ILE A 493 4.82 -17.14 24.09
CA ILE A 493 4.63 -15.78 24.60
C ILE A 493 3.75 -15.82 25.84
N THR A 494 4.28 -15.35 26.97
CA THR A 494 3.57 -15.15 28.26
C THR A 494 3.96 -13.84 28.95
N GLN A 495 4.99 -13.18 28.44
CA GLN A 495 5.62 -11.94 28.88
C GLN A 495 6.46 -11.42 27.69
N PRO A 496 7.05 -10.22 27.75
CA PRO A 496 7.97 -9.72 26.71
C PRO A 496 9.11 -10.72 26.38
N VAL A 497 9.08 -11.28 25.16
CA VAL A 497 10.03 -12.32 24.70
C VAL A 497 11.21 -11.65 24.01
N ASP A 498 12.41 -12.17 24.22
CA ASP A 498 13.61 -11.70 23.53
C ASP A 498 13.65 -12.21 22.08
N LEU A 499 13.83 -11.34 21.09
CA LEU A 499 13.89 -11.76 19.69
C LEU A 499 15.10 -12.66 19.44
N THR A 500 16.21 -12.47 20.17
CA THR A 500 17.42 -13.30 20.12
C THR A 500 17.98 -13.49 18.70
N VAL A 501 17.89 -12.45 17.86
CA VAL A 501 18.40 -12.45 16.48
C VAL A 501 19.75 -11.73 16.37
N PRO A 502 20.59 -12.05 15.37
CA PRO A 502 21.83 -11.32 15.11
C PRO A 502 21.62 -9.83 14.79
N LEU A 503 22.69 -9.04 14.85
CA LEU A 503 22.71 -7.65 14.37
C LEU A 503 22.31 -7.60 12.88
N GLY A 504 21.24 -6.86 12.57
CA GLY A 504 20.74 -6.74 11.20
C GLY A 504 19.85 -5.52 11.03
N ARG A 505 19.84 -4.93 9.83
CA ARG A 505 18.99 -3.77 9.50
C ARG A 505 17.51 -4.13 9.47
N PHE A 506 17.19 -5.33 8.99
CA PHE A 506 15.82 -5.83 8.90
C PHE A 506 15.58 -6.91 9.94
N CYS A 507 14.39 -6.93 10.54
CA CYS A 507 13.89 -8.05 11.34
C CYS A 507 12.51 -8.48 10.86
N GLN A 508 12.24 -9.77 10.95
CA GLN A 508 10.95 -10.37 10.68
C GLN A 508 10.55 -11.24 11.86
N TYR A 509 9.28 -11.19 12.26
CA TYR A 509 8.73 -12.06 13.29
C TYR A 509 7.68 -13.01 12.69
N LYS A 510 7.53 -14.17 13.32
CA LYS A 510 6.53 -15.19 12.99
C LYS A 510 5.78 -15.55 14.27
N LEU A 511 4.46 -15.37 14.24
CA LEU A 511 3.54 -15.72 15.31
C LEU A 511 2.87 -17.03 14.94
N ILE A 512 3.05 -18.06 15.77
CA ILE A 512 2.44 -19.37 15.59
C ILE A 512 1.33 -19.51 16.63
N LEU A 513 0.09 -19.56 16.17
CA LEU A 513 -1.10 -19.69 17.00
C LEU A 513 -1.46 -21.18 17.07
N ALA A 514 -1.86 -21.64 18.26
CA ALA A 514 -2.50 -22.94 18.43
C ALA A 514 -3.76 -22.78 19.29
N GLY A 515 -4.83 -23.43 18.85
CA GLY A 515 -6.17 -23.30 19.44
C GLY A 515 -6.85 -24.65 19.63
N THR A 516 -8.15 -24.58 19.88
CA THR A 516 -9.06 -25.74 19.95
C THR A 516 -10.17 -25.56 18.92
N ASP A 517 -11.01 -26.57 18.71
CA ASP A 517 -12.16 -26.47 17.79
C ASP A 517 -13.06 -25.25 18.09
N THR A 518 -13.18 -24.83 19.36
CA THR A 518 -14.12 -23.77 19.77
C THR A 518 -13.46 -22.47 20.25
N ALA A 519 -12.13 -22.42 20.41
CA ALA A 519 -11.43 -21.25 20.92
C ALA A 519 -10.07 -21.04 20.25
N ALA A 520 -9.79 -19.79 19.87
CA ALA A 520 -8.56 -19.36 19.23
C ALA A 520 -7.97 -18.13 19.95
N PRO A 521 -6.63 -17.95 19.96
CA PRO A 521 -6.04 -16.68 20.35
C PRO A 521 -6.42 -15.55 19.39
N GLU A 522 -6.58 -14.34 19.90
CA GLU A 522 -6.79 -13.11 19.13
C GLU A 522 -5.71 -12.08 19.50
N ILE A 523 -4.89 -11.68 18.53
CA ILE A 523 -3.80 -10.71 18.70
C ILE A 523 -4.26 -9.37 18.18
N ARG A 524 -4.17 -8.31 19.00
CA ARG A 524 -4.61 -6.94 18.68
C ARG A 524 -3.45 -5.98 18.44
N GLN A 525 -2.30 -6.26 19.04
CA GLN A 525 -1.10 -5.46 18.83
C GLN A 525 0.14 -6.35 18.87
N VAL A 526 1.13 -6.00 18.04
CA VAL A 526 2.51 -6.49 18.15
C VAL A 526 3.43 -5.28 18.28
N ALA A 527 4.37 -5.31 19.22
CA ALA A 527 5.35 -4.24 19.43
C ALA A 527 6.77 -4.83 19.51
N ALA A 528 7.64 -4.44 18.57
CA ALA A 528 9.04 -4.87 18.51
C ALA A 528 9.96 -3.69 18.84
N ALA A 529 10.84 -3.86 19.84
CA ALA A 529 11.83 -2.86 20.19
C ALA A 529 13.18 -3.12 19.49
N TYR A 530 13.88 -2.07 19.07
CA TYR A 530 15.25 -2.14 18.58
C TYR A 530 16.08 -0.93 19.01
N VAL A 531 17.40 -1.06 18.94
CA VAL A 531 18.36 0.03 19.15
C VAL A 531 19.40 0.01 18.04
N ILE A 532 19.64 1.17 17.43
CA ILE A 532 20.78 1.40 16.53
C ILE A 532 22.01 1.67 17.42
N PRO A 533 23.18 1.06 17.20
CA PRO A 533 24.41 1.43 17.90
C PRO A 533 24.73 2.92 17.71
N ASN A 534 25.16 3.62 18.75
CA ASN A 534 25.43 5.06 18.65
C ASN A 534 26.51 5.36 17.59
N LEU A 535 26.29 6.38 16.77
CA LEU A 535 27.20 6.83 15.71
C LEU A 535 27.73 8.22 16.05
N ALA A 536 28.98 8.51 15.68
CA ALA A 536 29.54 9.83 15.93
C ALA A 536 28.89 10.88 14.99
N PRO A 537 28.35 11.99 15.53
CA PRO A 537 27.84 13.07 14.70
C PRO A 537 28.97 13.67 13.83
N LYS A 538 28.61 14.26 12.68
CA LYS A 538 29.57 14.74 11.67
C LYS A 538 29.34 16.21 11.37
N VAL A 539 30.34 17.05 11.63
CA VAL A 539 30.34 18.45 11.17
C VAL A 539 30.81 18.50 9.72
N THR A 540 29.91 18.78 8.78
CA THR A 540 30.14 18.67 7.33
C THR A 540 30.55 19.99 6.67
N GLN A 541 30.29 21.13 7.29
CA GLN A 541 30.69 22.45 6.79
C GLN A 541 30.86 23.43 7.96
N ILE A 542 31.80 24.37 7.83
CA ILE A 542 31.89 25.57 8.68
C ILE A 542 32.09 26.76 7.73
N THR A 543 31.34 27.84 7.95
CA THR A 543 31.36 29.07 7.16
C THR A 543 31.40 30.25 8.12
N ILE A 544 32.24 31.24 7.81
CA ILE A 544 32.48 32.43 8.62
C ILE A 544 32.21 33.61 7.69
N ALA A 545 31.24 34.45 8.05
CA ALA A 545 30.82 35.61 7.27
C ALA A 545 30.73 36.85 8.17
N LYS A 546 30.60 38.04 7.60
CA LYS A 546 30.17 39.22 8.36
C LYS A 546 28.71 39.03 8.76
N ALA A 547 28.36 39.41 9.99
CA ALA A 547 26.96 39.64 10.35
C ALA A 547 26.38 40.78 9.48
N ASP A 548 25.06 40.86 9.41
CA ASP A 548 24.24 41.69 8.51
C ASP A 548 24.83 43.07 8.12
N LYS A 549 24.57 43.55 6.90
CA LYS A 549 25.22 44.75 6.31
C LYS A 549 25.01 46.07 7.08
N ASN A 550 24.07 46.09 8.04
CA ASN A 550 23.80 47.23 8.93
C ASN A 550 24.36 47.03 10.36
N ALA A 551 24.85 45.84 10.69
CA ALA A 551 25.60 45.58 11.91
C ALA A 551 27.05 46.10 11.75
N GLY A 552 27.67 46.55 12.84
CA GLY A 552 29.03 47.10 12.78
C GLY A 552 30.06 46.10 12.28
N SER A 553 31.08 46.58 11.55
CA SER A 553 32.04 45.77 10.76
C SER A 553 32.80 44.66 11.50
N SER A 554 32.76 44.60 12.83
CA SER A 554 33.45 43.60 13.64
C SER A 554 32.63 42.35 14.00
N LEU A 555 31.33 42.29 13.71
CA LEU A 555 30.55 41.09 14.03
C LEU A 555 30.71 40.03 12.92
N ARG A 556 31.14 38.83 13.32
CA ARG A 556 31.38 37.67 12.45
C ARG A 556 30.40 36.56 12.80
N GLN A 557 29.55 36.18 11.86
CA GLN A 557 28.65 35.05 12.02
C GLN A 557 29.36 33.76 11.63
N ILE A 558 29.51 32.86 12.59
CA ILE A 558 29.98 31.49 12.40
C ILE A 558 28.74 30.62 12.22
N CYS A 559 28.64 29.93 11.10
CA CYS A 559 27.60 28.93 10.83
C CYS A 559 28.26 27.60 10.49
N PHE A 560 27.66 26.49 10.90
CA PHE A 560 28.14 25.17 10.53
C PHE A 560 26.97 24.23 10.24
N ILE A 561 27.27 23.09 9.62
CA ILE A 561 26.30 22.03 9.37
C ILE A 561 26.78 20.80 10.14
N ALA A 562 25.94 20.28 11.02
CA ALA A 562 26.16 19.02 11.72
C ALA A 562 25.06 18.04 11.30
N ILE A 563 25.44 16.78 11.07
CA ILE A 563 24.55 15.69 10.70
C ILE A 563 24.77 14.55 11.70
N ASP A 564 23.68 14.01 12.21
CA ASP A 564 23.64 12.77 12.98
C ASP A 564 22.90 11.70 12.18
N GLU A 565 23.31 10.43 12.28
CA GLU A 565 22.74 9.33 11.47
C GLU A 565 21.66 8.52 12.22
N ASN A 566 21.50 8.73 13.54
CA ASN A 566 20.48 8.09 14.38
C ASN A 566 19.39 9.07 14.88
N ASP A 567 19.48 10.34 14.49
CA ASP A 567 18.65 11.49 14.87
C ASP A 567 18.82 11.91 16.34
N ASP A 568 20.03 11.74 16.91
CA ASP A 568 20.32 12.18 18.27
C ASP A 568 20.36 13.71 18.38
N ARG A 569 19.85 14.22 19.51
CA ARG A 569 19.97 15.64 19.87
C ARG A 569 21.43 15.99 20.14
N LEU A 570 21.92 16.98 19.40
CA LEU A 570 23.30 17.44 19.47
C LEU A 570 23.46 18.71 20.32
N ILE A 571 24.62 18.86 20.93
CA ILE A 571 25.11 20.10 21.55
C ILE A 571 26.47 20.45 20.94
N TYR A 572 26.79 21.75 20.86
CA TYR A 572 27.96 22.22 20.11
C TYR A 572 28.96 22.99 20.97
N GLN A 573 30.24 22.87 20.61
CA GLN A 573 31.35 23.68 21.13
C GLN A 573 32.10 24.29 19.94
N ILE A 574 32.51 25.55 20.07
CA ILE A 574 33.34 26.25 19.10
C ILE A 574 34.65 26.66 19.77
N ASP A 575 35.77 26.36 19.12
CA ASP A 575 37.11 26.83 19.48
C ASP A 575 37.72 27.63 18.32
N PHE A 576 38.69 28.50 18.63
CA PHE A 576 39.46 29.24 17.63
C PHE A 576 40.97 29.15 17.90
N ARG A 577 41.77 29.44 16.87
CA ARG A 577 43.21 29.71 17.00
C ARG A 577 43.71 30.64 15.90
N LYS A 578 44.71 31.47 16.21
CA LYS A 578 45.48 32.21 15.20
C LYS A 578 46.48 31.28 14.52
N LYS A 579 46.58 31.38 13.19
CA LYS A 579 47.52 30.60 12.36
C LYS A 579 48.95 30.71 12.91
N GLY A 580 49.59 29.56 13.09
CA GLY A 580 50.95 29.46 13.65
C GLY A 580 51.03 29.37 15.18
N ARG A 581 49.94 29.58 15.94
CA ARG A 581 49.89 29.26 17.38
C ARG A 581 49.53 27.78 17.60
N SER A 582 50.14 27.16 18.62
CA SER A 582 49.77 25.81 19.07
C SER A 582 48.68 25.86 20.15
N GLY A 583 47.69 24.98 20.05
CA GLY A 583 46.54 24.94 20.98
C GLY A 583 45.26 25.51 20.38
N TRP A 584 44.13 25.16 20.99
CA TRP A 584 42.79 25.67 20.68
C TRP A 584 42.28 26.47 21.88
N ILE A 585 41.67 27.62 21.62
CA ILE A 585 41.04 28.46 22.65
C ILE A 585 39.53 28.30 22.51
N LYS A 586 38.84 27.91 23.57
CA LYS A 586 37.38 27.80 23.56
C LYS A 586 36.74 29.17 23.37
N LEU A 587 35.83 29.28 22.41
CA LEU A 587 35.05 30.48 22.12
C LEU A 587 33.68 30.40 22.82
N VAL A 588 33.00 29.26 22.70
CA VAL A 588 31.72 28.97 23.35
C VAL A 588 31.54 27.45 23.49
N ASP A 589 30.87 27.01 24.55
CA ASP A 589 30.36 25.66 24.78
C ASP A 589 28.86 25.66 25.07
N GLU A 590 28.28 24.46 25.15
CA GLU A 590 26.86 24.20 25.46
C GLU A 590 25.85 24.88 24.51
N LEU A 591 26.25 25.07 23.24
CA LEU A 591 25.43 25.75 22.23
C LEU A 591 24.37 24.80 21.64
N ASP A 592 23.10 25.26 21.58
CA ASP A 592 21.93 24.49 21.11
C ASP A 592 21.69 24.56 19.59
N LYS A 593 22.28 25.57 18.92
CA LYS A 593 22.08 25.87 17.50
C LYS A 593 23.40 25.83 16.74
N PRO A 594 23.41 25.47 15.45
CA PRO A 594 24.64 25.38 14.67
C PRO A 594 25.14 26.76 14.15
N THR A 595 25.00 27.82 14.96
CA THR A 595 25.43 29.18 14.63
C THR A 595 25.80 29.97 15.88
N PHE A 596 26.81 30.83 15.77
CA PHE A 596 27.30 31.71 16.82
C PHE A 596 27.78 33.04 16.24
N GLU A 597 27.56 34.14 16.96
CA GLU A 597 28.04 35.47 16.60
C GLU A 597 29.29 35.82 17.42
N TRP A 598 30.37 36.18 16.74
CA TRP A 598 31.67 36.48 17.34
C TRP A 598 32.11 37.92 17.02
N ASP A 599 32.39 38.72 18.05
CA ASP A 599 32.99 40.06 17.86
C ASP A 599 34.50 39.95 17.61
N SER A 600 34.93 40.27 16.39
CA SER A 600 36.33 40.19 15.96
C SER A 600 37.26 41.19 16.64
N LYS A 601 36.73 42.20 17.35
CA LYS A 601 37.52 43.08 18.23
C LYS A 601 38.07 42.40 19.48
N THR A 602 37.60 41.18 19.78
CA THR A 602 38.12 40.37 20.89
C THR A 602 39.50 39.74 20.61
N VAL A 603 40.02 39.88 19.39
CA VAL A 603 41.30 39.32 18.95
C VAL A 603 42.13 40.32 18.14
N GLU A 604 43.44 40.08 18.05
CA GLU A 604 44.35 40.80 17.17
C GLU A 604 44.11 40.44 15.69
N ASP A 605 44.40 41.36 14.76
CA ASP A 605 44.26 41.10 13.33
C ASP A 605 45.14 39.93 12.86
N GLY A 606 44.68 39.22 11.83
CA GLY A 606 45.39 38.11 11.20
C GLY A 606 44.50 36.96 10.77
N ILE A 607 45.13 35.82 10.50
CA ILE A 607 44.46 34.63 9.94
C ILE A 607 44.09 33.66 11.06
N TYR A 608 42.82 33.26 11.13
CA TYR A 608 42.25 32.39 12.15
C TYR A 608 41.66 31.10 11.54
N GLU A 609 41.68 30.05 12.34
CA GLU A 609 40.96 28.80 12.08
C GLU A 609 39.94 28.60 13.21
N ILE A 610 38.74 28.16 12.85
CA ILE A 610 37.65 27.82 13.79
C ILE A 610 37.47 26.31 13.79
N ARG A 611 37.33 25.69 14.96
CA ARG A 611 36.90 24.30 15.11
C ARG A 611 35.50 24.28 15.70
N ALA A 612 34.54 23.69 14.98
CA ALA A 612 33.25 23.35 15.55
C ALA A 612 33.22 21.86 15.88
N ALA A 613 32.79 21.53 17.09
CA ALA A 613 32.55 20.17 17.56
C ALA A 613 31.06 19.99 17.88
N ALA A 614 30.51 18.83 17.53
CA ALA A 614 29.15 18.41 17.85
C ALA A 614 29.22 17.14 18.69
N SER A 615 28.46 17.08 19.79
CA SER A 615 28.34 15.90 20.65
C SER A 615 26.88 15.51 20.84
N ASP A 616 26.63 14.20 20.87
CA ASP A 616 25.33 13.55 21.00
C ASP A 616 24.85 13.39 22.47
N GLU A 617 25.50 14.07 23.42
CA GLU A 617 25.38 13.81 24.86
C GLU A 617 24.05 14.20 25.49
N LEU A 618 23.19 14.90 24.75
CA LEU A 618 21.81 15.16 25.15
C LEU A 618 20.90 13.95 24.92
N SER A 619 21.37 12.93 24.21
CA SER A 619 20.67 11.66 23.96
C SER A 619 21.44 10.48 24.58
N ASN A 620 22.77 10.59 24.63
CA ASN A 620 23.68 9.57 25.12
C ASN A 620 24.05 9.71 26.60
N ASN A 621 24.53 8.62 27.21
CA ASN A 621 25.12 8.68 28.56
C ASN A 621 26.64 8.90 28.47
N GLN A 622 27.29 9.21 29.61
CA GLN A 622 28.73 9.52 29.66
C GLN A 622 29.66 8.43 29.08
N SER A 623 29.22 7.17 29.02
CA SER A 623 30.01 6.06 28.45
C SER A 623 29.73 5.77 26.97
N THR A 624 28.64 6.31 26.41
CA THR A 624 28.25 6.09 25.01
C THR A 624 28.38 7.33 24.13
N LYS A 625 28.52 8.52 24.74
CA LYS A 625 28.58 9.76 23.98
C LYS A 625 29.77 9.82 23.03
N LEU A 626 29.53 10.32 21.83
CA LEU A 626 30.54 10.56 20.81
C LEU A 626 30.56 12.04 20.43
N THR A 627 31.64 12.43 19.77
CA THR A 627 31.87 13.80 19.33
C THR A 627 32.56 13.79 17.98
N GLY A 628 31.96 14.47 17.00
CA GLY A 628 32.65 14.81 15.75
C GLY A 628 33.09 16.26 15.77
N SER A 629 34.15 16.58 15.04
CA SER A 629 34.57 17.97 14.86
C SER A 629 35.16 18.21 13.49
N ARG A 630 35.08 19.45 13.04
CA ARG A 630 35.69 19.93 11.80
C ARG A 630 36.42 21.24 12.06
N ILE A 631 37.45 21.49 11.27
CA ILE A 631 38.16 22.78 11.22
C ILE A 631 37.69 23.52 9.97
N SER A 632 37.49 24.83 10.08
CA SER A 632 37.10 25.72 9.00
C SER A 632 38.24 25.95 8.00
N GLU A 633 37.91 26.51 6.84
CA GLU A 633 38.90 27.25 6.07
C GLU A 633 39.42 28.46 6.86
N GLN A 634 40.55 29.00 6.40
CA GLN A 634 41.19 30.16 7.03
C GLN A 634 40.33 31.42 6.88
N ALA A 635 39.93 32.02 7.99
CA ALA A 635 39.27 33.31 8.04
C ALA A 635 40.29 34.43 8.26
N VAL A 636 40.23 35.48 7.45
CA VAL A 636 40.95 36.73 7.70
C VAL A 636 40.10 37.55 8.67
N ILE A 637 40.71 37.95 9.78
CA ILE A 637 40.16 38.93 10.72
C ILE A 637 41.01 40.18 10.58
N ASP A 638 40.37 41.27 10.19
CA ASP A 638 41.00 42.56 10.02
C ASP A 638 40.06 43.67 10.51
N ASN A 639 40.50 44.37 11.54
CA ASN A 639 39.82 45.49 12.17
C ASN A 639 40.62 46.80 12.01
N THR A 640 41.76 46.76 11.31
CA THR A 640 42.64 47.91 11.09
C THR A 640 42.28 48.58 9.78
N ALA A 641 42.26 49.92 9.75
CA ALA A 641 42.09 50.65 8.50
C ALA A 641 43.44 50.76 7.76
N PRO A 642 43.46 50.85 6.42
CA PRO A 642 44.68 51.04 5.65
C PRO A 642 45.56 52.19 6.16
N ALA A 643 46.84 52.15 5.78
CA ALA A 643 47.82 53.18 6.09
C ALA A 643 48.34 53.86 4.82
N ILE A 644 48.74 55.13 4.91
CA ILE A 644 49.47 55.82 3.85
C ILE A 644 50.96 55.66 4.15
N GLU A 645 51.61 54.74 3.43
CA GLU A 645 53.04 54.43 3.57
C GLU A 645 53.90 55.63 3.15
N SER A 646 53.57 56.24 2.02
CA SER A 646 54.24 57.44 1.51
C SER A 646 53.31 58.31 0.69
N HIS A 647 53.66 59.60 0.57
CA HIS A 647 52.93 60.57 -0.24
C HIS A 647 53.87 61.67 -0.73
N GLN A 648 53.57 62.24 -1.90
CA GLN A 648 54.26 63.38 -2.49
C GLN A 648 53.21 64.38 -3.02
N LEU A 649 53.33 65.65 -2.63
CA LEU A 649 52.44 66.73 -3.05
C LEU A 649 53.23 67.78 -3.83
N ASP A 650 53.00 67.83 -5.14
CA ASP A 650 53.64 68.77 -6.05
C ASP A 650 52.63 69.86 -6.48
N ILE A 651 52.96 71.12 -6.22
CA ILE A 651 52.13 72.29 -6.55
C ILE A 651 52.76 73.04 -7.71
N SER A 652 52.00 73.25 -8.79
CA SER A 652 52.46 73.92 -10.01
C SER A 652 51.37 74.84 -10.57
N GLY A 653 51.59 76.15 -10.48
CA GLY A 653 50.59 77.15 -10.89
C GLY A 653 49.32 77.04 -10.06
N SER A 654 48.17 76.94 -10.73
CA SER A 654 46.83 76.74 -10.14
C SER A 654 46.42 75.26 -10.03
N SER A 655 47.38 74.34 -10.08
CA SER A 655 47.14 72.89 -9.97
C SER A 655 48.03 72.25 -8.91
N ALA A 656 47.50 71.23 -8.23
CA ALA A 656 48.22 70.39 -7.29
C ALA A 656 48.08 68.91 -7.68
N THR A 657 49.20 68.18 -7.69
CA THR A 657 49.25 66.74 -7.91
C THR A 657 49.66 66.05 -6.61
N LEU A 658 48.86 65.10 -6.14
CA LEU A 658 49.14 64.31 -4.95
C LEU A 658 49.26 62.84 -5.34
N THR A 659 50.46 62.29 -5.22
CA THR A 659 50.69 60.85 -5.34
C THR A 659 50.72 60.24 -3.93
N ILE A 660 49.94 59.18 -3.72
CA ILE A 660 49.87 58.43 -2.46
C ILE A 660 50.15 56.96 -2.75
N LYS A 661 50.98 56.34 -1.91
CA LYS A 661 51.04 54.88 -1.79
C LYS A 661 50.37 54.46 -0.50
N ALA A 662 49.27 53.74 -0.62
CA ALA A 662 48.53 53.17 0.51
C ALA A 662 48.85 51.68 0.65
N ILE A 663 48.81 51.17 1.88
CA ILE A 663 49.11 49.78 2.22
C ILE A 663 48.15 49.28 3.28
N ASP A 664 47.80 48.00 3.20
CA ASP A 664 47.13 47.25 4.24
C ASP A 664 47.86 45.92 4.52
N GLU A 665 47.70 45.35 5.73
CA GLU A 665 48.38 44.10 6.11
C GLU A 665 47.57 42.84 5.74
N PHE A 666 46.24 42.87 5.87
CA PHE A 666 45.39 41.67 5.80
C PHE A 666 44.36 41.71 4.67
N SER A 667 43.81 42.87 4.36
CA SER A 667 42.80 43.12 3.33
C SER A 667 43.39 43.71 2.04
N ILE A 668 42.63 43.67 0.94
CA ILE A 668 42.92 44.48 -0.25
C ILE A 668 42.32 45.88 -0.09
N ILE A 669 42.89 46.88 -0.76
CA ILE A 669 42.28 48.21 -0.80
C ILE A 669 41.09 48.17 -1.76
N ASP A 670 39.92 48.59 -1.32
CA ASP A 670 38.65 48.50 -2.06
C ASP A 670 38.26 49.82 -2.72
N SER A 671 38.50 50.95 -2.04
CA SER A 671 38.13 52.26 -2.57
C SER A 671 39.00 53.40 -2.05
N PHE A 672 39.23 54.36 -2.94
CA PHE A 672 39.89 55.64 -2.65
C PHE A 672 39.00 56.79 -3.12
N SER A 673 38.88 57.84 -2.31
CA SER A 673 38.17 59.07 -2.70
C SER A 673 38.84 60.31 -2.12
N TYR A 674 38.64 61.47 -2.76
CA TYR A 674 39.08 62.76 -2.23
C TYR A 674 37.99 63.84 -2.32
N THR A 675 38.15 64.90 -1.52
CA THR A 675 37.37 66.13 -1.60
C THR A 675 38.29 67.34 -1.37
N ILE A 676 37.90 68.50 -1.90
CA ILE A 676 38.63 69.76 -1.75
C ILE A 676 37.80 70.71 -0.89
N ASN A 677 38.46 71.38 0.05
CA ASN A 677 37.89 72.31 1.02
C ASN A 677 36.72 71.70 1.85
N SER A 678 36.82 70.40 2.15
CA SER A 678 35.82 69.64 2.93
C SER A 678 34.40 69.70 2.34
N ASN A 679 34.27 69.74 1.01
CA ASN A 679 32.99 69.66 0.32
C ASN A 679 32.34 68.27 0.52
N GLU A 680 31.02 68.22 0.66
CA GLU A 680 30.22 66.98 0.76
C GLU A 680 30.44 66.03 -0.45
N LYS A 681 30.79 66.58 -1.62
CA LYS A 681 31.06 65.80 -2.82
C LYS A 681 32.44 65.14 -2.79
N TRP A 682 32.45 63.85 -2.45
CA TRP A 682 33.60 62.97 -2.64
C TRP A 682 33.75 62.55 -4.11
N ILE A 683 34.99 62.56 -4.61
CA ILE A 683 35.37 62.15 -5.96
C ILE A 683 36.17 60.86 -5.84
N SER A 684 35.73 59.78 -6.48
CA SER A 684 36.45 58.51 -6.50
C SER A 684 37.72 58.62 -7.34
N VAL A 685 38.79 57.95 -6.90
CA VAL A 685 40.06 57.83 -7.64
C VAL A 685 40.30 56.34 -7.86
N LEU A 686 40.74 55.97 -9.06
CA LEU A 686 41.22 54.62 -9.33
C LEU A 686 42.71 54.51 -8.99
N PRO A 687 43.24 53.32 -8.68
CA PRO A 687 44.68 53.10 -8.63
C PRO A 687 45.34 53.46 -9.97
N ASP A 688 46.64 53.72 -9.96
CA ASP A 688 47.39 54.16 -11.14
C ASP A 688 47.41 53.11 -12.29
N ASP A 689 47.14 51.83 -11.99
CA ASP A 689 46.92 50.75 -12.98
C ASP A 689 45.44 50.50 -13.33
N ASN A 690 44.52 51.20 -12.66
CA ASN A 690 43.06 51.19 -12.76
C ASN A 690 42.33 50.00 -12.10
N VAL A 691 42.97 49.16 -11.27
CA VAL A 691 42.32 47.99 -10.65
C VAL A 691 42.59 47.93 -9.14
N PHE A 692 41.53 47.77 -8.34
CA PHE A 692 41.62 47.49 -6.91
C PHE A 692 41.75 45.97 -6.69
N ASP A 693 42.96 45.42 -6.71
CA ASP A 693 43.18 43.98 -6.48
C ASP A 693 44.34 43.62 -5.53
N THR A 694 45.12 44.59 -5.04
CA THR A 694 46.23 44.35 -4.12
C THR A 694 46.03 44.96 -2.72
N LYS A 695 46.95 44.61 -1.82
CA LYS A 695 47.10 45.24 -0.51
C LYS A 695 47.92 46.52 -0.53
N THR A 696 48.40 46.98 -1.68
CA THR A 696 49.36 48.08 -1.77
C THR A 696 49.18 48.85 -3.06
N GLU A 697 48.31 49.86 -3.01
CA GLU A 697 47.88 50.62 -4.17
C GLU A 697 48.55 52.00 -4.26
N ASN A 698 48.80 52.46 -5.49
CA ASN A 698 49.31 53.80 -5.77
C ASN A 698 48.20 54.64 -6.42
N PHE A 699 48.05 55.88 -6.00
CA PHE A 699 47.01 56.80 -6.45
C PHE A 699 47.59 58.16 -6.81
N THR A 700 47.34 58.63 -8.04
CA THR A 700 47.68 59.98 -8.47
C THR A 700 46.44 60.86 -8.61
N ILE A 701 46.28 61.82 -7.70
CA ILE A 701 45.21 62.82 -7.73
C ILE A 701 45.70 64.08 -8.43
N LYS A 702 44.91 64.66 -9.34
CA LYS A 702 45.16 65.97 -9.96
C LYS A 702 44.02 66.93 -9.65
N ALA A 703 44.28 67.92 -8.82
CA ALA A 703 43.38 69.02 -8.53
C ALA A 703 43.77 70.23 -9.40
N GLU A 704 42.94 70.57 -10.39
CA GLU A 704 43.19 71.68 -11.33
C GLU A 704 42.27 72.88 -11.05
N LYS A 705 42.71 74.07 -11.48
CA LYS A 705 41.94 75.34 -11.40
C LYS A 705 41.59 75.73 -9.96
N LEU A 706 42.56 75.57 -9.06
CA LEU A 706 42.49 76.09 -7.70
C LEU A 706 42.68 77.62 -7.71
N GLU A 707 41.84 78.33 -6.98
CA GLU A 707 41.93 79.78 -6.81
C GLU A 707 43.15 80.16 -5.93
N PRO A 708 43.69 81.38 -6.01
CA PRO A 708 44.79 81.79 -5.15
C PRO A 708 44.39 81.84 -3.66
N GLY A 709 45.03 81.00 -2.85
CA GLY A 709 44.76 80.87 -1.42
C GLY A 709 45.06 79.48 -0.87
N ARG A 710 44.65 79.26 0.39
CA ARG A 710 44.79 77.96 1.07
C ARG A 710 43.62 77.05 0.77
N HIS A 711 43.94 75.82 0.37
CA HIS A 711 43.02 74.73 0.13
C HIS A 711 43.37 73.53 1.01
N VAL A 712 42.37 72.71 1.33
CA VAL A 712 42.54 71.44 2.03
C VAL A 712 42.07 70.32 1.14
N LEU A 713 42.94 69.37 0.80
CA LEU A 713 42.58 68.14 0.11
C LEU A 713 42.46 67.02 1.14
N ALA A 714 41.23 66.55 1.37
CA ALA A 714 40.95 65.43 2.25
C ALA A 714 40.82 64.15 1.41
N VAL A 715 41.48 63.07 1.84
CA VAL A 715 41.38 61.73 1.24
C VAL A 715 40.71 60.77 2.22
N ARG A 716 40.02 59.78 1.65
CA ARG A 716 39.39 58.66 2.33
C ARG A 716 39.80 57.39 1.60
N ILE A 717 40.34 56.41 2.33
CA ILE A 717 40.71 55.09 1.79
C ILE A 717 39.99 54.04 2.61
N SER A 718 39.43 53.03 1.96
CA SER A 718 38.80 51.88 2.62
C SER A 718 39.34 50.57 2.06
N ASP A 719 39.45 49.56 2.90
CA ASP A 719 39.73 48.19 2.51
C ASP A 719 38.46 47.41 2.14
N ALA A 720 38.63 46.19 1.64
CA ALA A 720 37.55 45.23 1.41
C ALA A 720 36.81 44.82 2.70
N GLU A 721 37.40 45.07 3.87
CA GLU A 721 36.77 44.84 5.15
C GLU A 721 35.83 45.98 5.60
N ALA A 722 35.85 47.11 4.88
CA ALA A 722 35.19 48.38 5.14
C ALA A 722 35.77 49.18 6.33
N ASN A 723 37.00 48.88 6.74
CA ASN A 723 37.77 49.73 7.64
C ASN A 723 38.26 50.95 6.84
N THR A 724 37.97 52.15 7.34
CA THR A 724 38.16 53.40 6.58
C THR A 724 39.07 54.38 7.32
N MET A 725 40.08 54.88 6.62
CA MET A 725 40.96 55.95 7.08
C MET A 725 40.59 57.30 6.44
N TYR A 726 40.94 58.40 7.13
CA TYR A 726 40.82 59.76 6.60
C TYR A 726 42.11 60.53 6.85
N LYS A 727 42.57 61.32 5.87
CA LYS A 727 43.75 62.20 6.02
C LYS A 727 43.58 63.49 5.22
N THR A 728 44.12 64.59 5.72
CA THR A 728 44.10 65.91 5.06
C THR A 728 45.51 66.36 4.66
N PHE A 729 45.59 67.05 3.53
CA PHE A 729 46.80 67.69 3.02
C PHE A 729 46.50 69.16 2.73
N GLU A 730 47.38 70.06 3.16
CA GLU A 730 47.26 71.50 2.90
C GLU A 730 47.93 71.87 1.57
N ILE A 731 47.25 72.69 0.77
CA ILE A 731 47.73 73.21 -0.52
C ILE A 731 47.67 74.74 -0.44
N ASP A 732 48.77 75.43 -0.76
CA ASP A 732 48.82 76.90 -0.74
C ASP A 732 49.16 77.42 -2.15
N ILE A 733 48.15 77.96 -2.84
CA ILE A 733 48.27 78.47 -4.20
C ILE A 733 48.67 79.95 -4.15
N LYS A 734 49.89 80.24 -4.59
CA LYS A 734 50.41 81.61 -4.68
C LYS A 734 49.75 82.37 -5.84
N LYS A 735 49.58 83.68 -5.66
CA LYS A 735 49.10 84.62 -6.70
C LYS A 735 50.09 84.79 -7.84
#